data_AF-A0A812NQZ9-F1
#
_entry.id   AF-A0A812NQZ9-F1
#
_cell.length_a   1.000
_cell.length_b   1.000
_cell.length_c   1.000
_cell.angle_alpha   90.00
_cell.angle_beta   90.00
_cell.angle_gamma   90.00
#
_symmetry.space_group_name_H-M   'P 1'
#
loop_
_entity.id
_entity.type
_entity.pdbx_description
1 polymer ?
#
loop_
_entity_poly.entity_id
_entity_poly.type
_entity_poly.pdbx_seq_one_letter_code
_entity_poly.pdbx_strand_id
1 'polypeptide(L)'
;MVADAMQILQEEVKLSSVKKRMARMFAPRVDGSYLVPKELVDQYKDLSQRPALEAEFLKSGLDKDLFVRRSVKKIKRRESESEVWVSGQFVSDLDMDELGLTEKRKKAVHDECAKMRGWIRRDRYEPDVKLYWLEKSVEAKVLKRKREIYEEVDSDAEFEESDNEKDLDVFSHSWGLGDGGDDKNVAGADRESDVKQRIKSISFPDMDADGLPSSYIVKVVQCLGKWNAKIQGVKDQLEQFKKSEKTDKILTKASTILKGLDETSEKIQHKQSESVLQDVGFSLEQQGEIKKLFDVAKKQCVEALSFSTGCGPMIVYLRSQKKKDDAGHSYLSRFLIAAYPSKQWPPELLADIIKALSTQLREIFETGLLVQGRRFYIGIMGMKGDFEFHCTSLRDAGLKRSYEHVGRAKDLPVCIECEAGFQESPFEDSNPNALWTRTIGKSAPWESAPSFVQMPFDNWSSFPSGVLQFFRRDPFHVFRLGVARNFLASAILLLCNFGAFDLLGESKSVENRLARAWKQFQLFLETTSLHVGGLRSFSKKKMHFASGGSFPWLGCKGSDTIVLFKWLRVLLVQLRVRGTSPVTGHDFTTCRACYWMELALTGGLHFSQGIHGHSLWMVQSCTDSLRQALRDFLRGYSQLAQFCLLRKIPLFGLTPKYHALAHFKHDLEKALQGNLAATLNPATWDCSMSEDFIGRVSRQSRRIGYKRNLFEKHVLQHYLLKFGFVLGRWKQEIPQPSGARTGRKQRARGKR
;
A
#
# COMPACT_ATOMS: atom_id res chain seq x y z
N MET A 1 13.62 -31.76 2.93
CA MET A 1 13.21 -30.61 3.78
C MET A 1 11.74 -30.22 3.65
N VAL A 2 11.25 -29.69 2.51
CA VAL A 2 9.82 -29.32 2.39
C VAL A 2 8.91 -30.56 2.41
N ALA A 3 9.32 -31.65 1.75
CA ALA A 3 8.61 -32.93 1.81
C ALA A 3 8.58 -33.49 3.25
N ASP A 4 9.73 -33.53 3.93
CA ASP A 4 9.83 -34.01 5.32
C ASP A 4 8.99 -33.16 6.30
N ALA A 5 8.94 -31.83 6.12
CA ALA A 5 8.10 -30.95 6.91
C ALA A 5 6.59 -31.17 6.67
N MET A 6 6.20 -31.54 5.43
CA MET A 6 4.82 -31.91 5.12
C MET A 6 4.45 -33.27 5.71
N GLN A 7 5.38 -34.23 5.75
CA GLN A 7 5.18 -35.56 6.31
C GLN A 7 5.00 -35.51 7.84
N ILE A 8 5.80 -34.71 8.55
CA ILE A 8 5.65 -34.49 10.01
C ILE A 8 4.31 -33.80 10.34
N LEU A 9 3.81 -32.91 9.48
CA LEU A 9 2.51 -32.25 9.69
C LEU A 9 1.31 -33.19 9.44
N GLN A 10 1.48 -34.26 8.66
CA GLN A 10 0.45 -35.27 8.40
C GLN A 10 0.25 -36.24 9.57
N GLU A 11 1.28 -36.46 10.40
CA GLU A 11 1.23 -37.41 11.52
C GLU A 11 0.45 -36.90 12.75
N GLU A 12 0.04 -35.63 12.79
CA GLU A 12 -0.69 -35.04 13.94
C GLU A 12 -2.12 -34.55 13.61
N VAL A 13 -2.93 -35.35 12.90
CA VAL A 13 -4.38 -35.08 12.86
C VAL A 13 -5.07 -35.91 13.94
N LYS A 14 -5.51 -35.26 15.02
CA LYS A 14 -6.24 -35.91 16.11
C LYS A 14 -7.54 -36.53 15.56
N LEU A 15 -7.76 -37.83 15.79
CA LEU A 15 -8.95 -38.59 15.37
C LEU A 15 -10.26 -37.90 15.77
N SER A 16 -10.28 -37.22 16.93
CA SER A 16 -11.43 -36.44 17.41
C SER A 16 -11.86 -35.32 16.45
N SER A 17 -10.91 -34.71 15.72
CA SER A 17 -11.20 -33.63 14.75
C SER A 17 -11.85 -34.19 13.48
N VAL A 18 -11.47 -35.40 13.07
CA VAL A 18 -12.07 -36.12 11.94
C VAL A 18 -13.52 -36.49 12.26
N LYS A 19 -13.75 -37.09 13.43
CA LYS A 19 -15.08 -37.48 13.93
C LYS A 19 -16.07 -36.31 13.91
N LYS A 20 -15.68 -35.17 14.48
CA LYS A 20 -16.52 -33.95 14.54
C LYS A 20 -16.87 -33.40 13.16
N ARG A 21 -15.97 -33.50 12.18
CA ARG A 21 -16.26 -33.01 10.82
C ARG A 21 -17.12 -33.96 10.02
N MET A 22 -16.90 -35.27 10.14
CA MET A 22 -17.81 -36.25 9.57
C MET A 22 -19.22 -36.00 10.13
N ALA A 23 -19.39 -35.86 11.45
CA ALA A 23 -20.69 -35.53 12.03
C ALA A 23 -21.39 -34.32 11.37
N ARG A 24 -20.65 -33.26 11.00
CA ARG A 24 -21.19 -32.09 10.28
C ARG A 24 -21.48 -32.34 8.79
N MET A 25 -20.62 -33.07 8.09
CA MET A 25 -20.84 -33.40 6.67
C MET A 25 -22.02 -34.35 6.48
N PHE A 26 -22.23 -35.22 7.45
CA PHE A 26 -23.28 -36.22 7.48
C PHE A 26 -24.57 -35.72 8.18
N ALA A 27 -24.58 -34.48 8.68
CA ALA A 27 -25.79 -33.83 9.21
C ALA A 27 -26.66 -33.26 8.08
N PRO A 28 -28.01 -33.32 8.21
CA PRO A 28 -28.91 -32.72 7.24
C PRO A 28 -28.82 -31.20 7.29
N ARG A 29 -28.98 -30.54 6.13
CA ARG A 29 -29.11 -29.09 6.03
C ARG A 29 -30.54 -28.64 6.36
N VAL A 30 -30.74 -27.33 6.46
CA VAL A 30 -32.05 -26.70 6.75
C VAL A 30 -33.12 -27.08 5.72
N ASP A 31 -32.71 -27.34 4.47
CA ASP A 31 -33.57 -27.81 3.38
C ASP A 31 -33.74 -29.34 3.34
N GLY A 32 -33.18 -30.07 4.30
CA GLY A 32 -33.22 -31.54 4.38
C GLY A 32 -32.19 -32.27 3.50
N SER A 33 -31.38 -31.57 2.70
CA SER A 33 -30.37 -32.17 1.84
C SER A 33 -29.08 -32.52 2.60
N TYR A 34 -28.31 -33.49 2.10
CA TYR A 34 -27.00 -33.88 2.66
C TYR A 34 -25.86 -33.44 1.74
N LEU A 35 -24.70 -33.13 2.34
CA LEU A 35 -23.47 -32.75 1.64
C LEU A 35 -22.77 -33.93 0.95
N VAL A 36 -23.12 -35.14 1.35
CA VAL A 36 -22.54 -36.40 0.90
C VAL A 36 -23.66 -37.33 0.43
N PRO A 37 -23.37 -38.26 -0.50
CA PRO A 37 -24.34 -39.25 -0.97
C PRO A 37 -25.04 -39.94 0.21
N LYS A 38 -26.34 -40.18 0.06
CA LYS A 38 -27.21 -40.68 1.13
C LYS A 38 -26.74 -42.05 1.63
N GLU A 39 -26.17 -42.87 0.76
CA GLU A 39 -25.63 -44.18 1.06
C GLU A 39 -24.51 -44.10 2.11
N LEU A 40 -23.65 -43.08 2.01
CA LEU A 40 -22.60 -42.85 3.00
C LEU A 40 -23.18 -42.30 4.31
N VAL A 41 -24.27 -41.52 4.24
CA VAL A 41 -24.99 -41.05 5.44
C VAL A 41 -25.58 -42.23 6.21
N ASP A 42 -26.18 -43.17 5.50
CA ASP A 42 -26.76 -44.36 6.10
C ASP A 42 -25.66 -45.27 6.69
N GLN A 43 -24.52 -45.43 6.00
CA GLN A 43 -23.33 -46.10 6.55
C GLN A 43 -22.75 -45.37 7.78
N TYR A 44 -22.74 -44.03 7.78
CA TYR A 44 -22.24 -43.26 8.92
C TYR A 44 -23.20 -43.29 10.12
N LYS A 45 -24.51 -43.48 9.89
CA LYS A 45 -25.52 -43.66 10.94
C LYS A 45 -25.40 -45.04 11.60
N ASP A 46 -24.96 -46.06 10.86
CA ASP A 46 -24.61 -47.36 11.41
C ASP A 46 -23.31 -47.27 12.24
N LEU A 47 -23.46 -47.39 13.57
CA LEU A 47 -22.34 -47.30 14.52
C LEU A 47 -21.27 -48.38 14.28
N SER A 48 -21.63 -49.53 13.68
CA SER A 48 -20.69 -50.61 13.40
C SER A 48 -19.77 -50.30 12.21
N GLN A 49 -20.28 -49.54 11.22
CA GLN A 49 -19.53 -49.19 10.01
C GLN A 49 -18.79 -47.85 10.12
N ARG A 50 -19.20 -46.99 11.05
CA ARG A 50 -18.59 -45.67 11.27
C ARG A 50 -17.07 -45.68 11.46
N PRO A 51 -16.43 -46.59 12.23
CA PRO A 51 -14.97 -46.61 12.39
C PRO A 51 -14.22 -46.91 11.09
N ALA A 52 -14.76 -47.80 10.24
CA ALA A 52 -14.16 -48.11 8.95
C ALA A 52 -14.24 -46.91 7.99
N LEU A 53 -15.40 -46.24 7.98
CA LEU A 53 -15.61 -45.02 7.19
C LEU A 53 -14.68 -43.88 7.66
N GLU A 54 -14.48 -43.71 8.98
CA GLU A 54 -13.54 -42.75 9.55
C GLU A 54 -12.09 -43.03 9.15
N ALA A 55 -11.68 -44.31 9.15
CA ALA A 55 -10.34 -44.73 8.75
C ALA A 55 -10.10 -44.51 7.24
N GLU A 56 -11.08 -44.81 6.41
CA GLU A 56 -11.01 -44.58 4.97
C GLU A 56 -11.00 -43.08 4.62
N PHE A 57 -11.78 -42.29 5.36
CA PHE A 57 -11.78 -40.84 5.27
C PHE A 57 -10.40 -40.25 5.64
N LEU A 58 -9.74 -40.77 6.70
CA LEU A 58 -8.37 -40.41 7.06
C LEU A 58 -7.35 -40.79 5.97
N LYS A 59 -7.52 -41.95 5.34
CA LYS A 59 -6.63 -42.47 4.29
C LYS A 59 -6.72 -41.66 2.99
N SER A 60 -7.83 -40.96 2.75
CA SER A 60 -8.07 -40.17 1.53
C SER A 60 -7.23 -38.89 1.40
N GLY A 61 -6.40 -38.55 2.40
CA GLY A 61 -5.46 -37.44 2.35
C GLY A 61 -6.12 -36.11 2.69
N LEU A 62 -6.06 -35.74 3.98
CA LEU A 62 -6.68 -34.51 4.49
C LEU A 62 -5.86 -33.27 4.13
N ASP A 63 -6.49 -32.28 3.49
CA ASP A 63 -5.95 -30.92 3.38
C ASP A 63 -6.19 -30.17 4.72
N LYS A 64 -5.11 -30.01 5.49
CA LYS A 64 -5.13 -29.44 6.86
C LYS A 64 -5.66 -28.00 6.89
N ASP A 65 -5.47 -27.24 5.81
CA ASP A 65 -5.89 -25.83 5.70
C ASP A 65 -7.41 -25.69 5.45
N LEU A 66 -8.05 -26.71 4.88
CA LEU A 66 -9.51 -26.79 4.82
C LEU A 66 -10.10 -27.27 6.15
N PHE A 67 -9.32 -27.95 7.00
CA PHE A 67 -9.78 -28.71 8.16
C PHE A 67 -9.86 -27.92 9.47
N VAL A 68 -8.89 -27.05 9.74
CA VAL A 68 -8.86 -26.24 10.97
C VAL A 68 -9.32 -24.82 10.64
N ARG A 69 -10.63 -24.54 10.75
CA ARG A 69 -11.09 -23.14 10.85
C ARG A 69 -10.68 -22.64 12.24
N ARG A 70 -9.50 -22.01 12.33
CA ARG A 70 -9.20 -21.15 13.48
C ARG A 70 -10.11 -19.94 13.40
N SER A 71 -11.26 -19.99 14.07
CA SER A 71 -12.08 -18.81 14.26
C SER A 71 -11.41 -17.94 15.31
N VAL A 72 -10.71 -16.92 14.86
CA VAL A 72 -10.19 -15.88 15.76
C VAL A 72 -11.38 -15.01 16.17
N LYS A 73 -11.96 -15.26 17.34
CA LYS A 73 -13.08 -14.44 17.84
C LYS A 73 -12.52 -13.06 18.21
N LYS A 74 -13.06 -12.03 17.56
CA LYS A 74 -12.62 -10.64 17.77
C LYS A 74 -13.29 -10.08 19.02
N ILE A 75 -12.63 -10.19 20.18
CA ILE A 75 -13.16 -9.64 21.42
C ILE A 75 -12.70 -8.19 21.58
N LYS A 76 -13.67 -7.27 21.61
CA LYS A 76 -13.41 -5.84 21.87
C LYS A 76 -13.54 -5.57 23.37
N ARG A 77 -12.45 -5.72 24.13
CA ARG A 77 -12.40 -5.26 25.52
C ARG A 77 -12.00 -3.79 25.61
N ARG A 78 -12.65 -3.06 26.52
CA ARG A 78 -12.21 -1.72 26.95
C ARG A 78 -11.39 -1.90 28.21
N GLU A 79 -10.10 -1.68 28.12
CA GLU A 79 -9.20 -1.66 29.27
C GLU A 79 -8.80 -0.21 29.54
N SER A 80 -8.82 0.17 30.81
CA SER A 80 -8.24 1.42 31.27
C SER A 80 -6.81 1.14 31.70
N GLU A 81 -5.84 1.58 30.90
CA GLU A 81 -4.43 1.58 31.31
C GLU A 81 -4.12 2.94 31.93
N SER A 82 -3.59 2.96 33.16
CA SER A 82 -3.01 4.15 33.76
C SER A 82 -1.56 4.25 33.31
N GLU A 83 -1.23 5.24 32.49
CA GLU A 83 0.17 5.61 32.22
C GLU A 83 0.60 6.61 33.28
N VAL A 84 1.64 6.27 34.05
CA VAL A 84 2.25 7.17 35.03
C VAL A 84 3.56 7.68 34.43
N TRP A 85 3.63 8.99 34.20
CA TRP A 85 4.82 9.68 33.73
C TRP A 85 5.54 10.25 34.94
N VAL A 86 6.69 9.68 35.26
CA VAL A 86 7.57 10.23 36.29
C VAL A 86 8.62 11.07 35.56
N SER A 87 8.55 12.39 35.73
CA SER A 87 9.62 13.28 35.28
C SER A 87 10.60 13.48 36.43
N GLY A 88 11.89 13.36 36.16
CA GLY A 88 12.95 13.57 37.14
C GLY A 88 14.17 14.19 36.48
N GLN A 89 15.09 14.65 37.33
CA GLN A 89 16.35 15.23 36.91
C GLN A 89 17.47 14.65 37.77
N PHE A 90 18.67 14.55 37.21
CA PHE A 90 19.86 14.22 37.96
C PHE A 90 20.32 15.47 38.72
N VAL A 91 20.48 15.37 40.03
CA VAL A 91 20.87 16.46 40.94
C VAL A 91 22.05 16.04 41.81
N SER A 92 22.98 16.95 42.04
CA SER A 92 24.04 16.81 43.03
C SER A 92 23.52 17.06 44.45
N ASP A 93 24.35 16.80 45.47
CA ASP A 93 24.01 17.16 46.86
C ASP A 93 23.83 18.67 47.03
N LEU A 94 24.62 19.46 46.32
CA LEU A 94 24.53 20.92 46.29
C LEU A 94 23.23 21.40 45.63
N ASP A 95 22.82 20.78 44.52
CA ASP A 95 21.52 21.06 43.89
C ASP A 95 20.36 20.69 44.83
N MET A 96 20.50 19.61 45.62
CA MET A 96 19.50 19.24 46.63
C MET A 96 19.42 20.25 47.77
N ASP A 97 20.55 20.84 48.17
CA ASP A 97 20.60 21.97 49.10
C ASP A 97 19.90 23.21 48.55
N GLU A 98 20.18 23.58 47.30
CA GLU A 98 19.55 24.73 46.63
C GLU A 98 18.02 24.54 46.46
N LEU A 99 17.58 23.29 46.26
CA LEU A 99 16.17 22.92 46.22
C LEU A 99 15.52 22.86 47.62
N GLY A 100 16.30 23.08 48.70
CA GLY A 100 15.81 23.10 50.08
C GLY A 100 15.40 21.73 50.62
N LEU A 101 16.01 20.64 50.14
CA LEU A 101 15.72 19.30 50.65
C LEU A 101 16.32 19.12 52.05
N THR A 102 15.50 18.63 52.99
CA THR A 102 15.99 18.26 54.31
C THR A 102 16.95 17.07 54.25
N GLU A 103 17.91 16.98 55.17
CA GLU A 103 18.87 15.86 55.25
C GLU A 103 18.20 14.48 55.24
N LYS A 104 17.04 14.37 55.90
CA LYS A 104 16.23 13.15 55.88
C LYS A 104 15.75 12.77 54.47
N ARG A 105 15.41 13.77 53.65
CA ARG A 105 14.95 13.56 52.26
C ARG A 105 16.11 13.27 51.31
N LYS A 106 17.25 13.93 51.47
CA LYS A 106 18.48 13.60 50.72
C LYS A 106 18.89 12.15 50.96
N LYS A 107 18.92 11.72 52.22
CA LYS A 107 19.20 10.32 52.59
C LYS A 107 18.25 9.34 51.90
N ALA A 108 16.95 9.64 51.87
CA ALA A 108 15.98 8.79 51.17
C ALA A 108 16.22 8.72 49.65
N VAL A 109 16.61 9.83 49.01
CA VAL A 109 16.98 9.87 47.58
C VAL A 109 18.23 9.02 47.32
N HIS A 110 19.24 9.09 48.18
CA HIS A 110 20.43 8.25 48.07
C HIS A 110 20.10 6.75 48.21
N ASP A 111 19.33 6.39 49.24
CA ASP A 111 18.95 5.01 49.51
C ASP A 111 18.13 4.42 48.35
N GLU A 112 17.26 5.22 47.72
CA GLU A 112 16.45 4.78 46.59
C GLU A 112 17.27 4.67 45.29
N CYS A 113 18.12 5.67 45.01
CA CYS A 113 19.02 5.63 43.85
C CYS A 113 20.02 4.48 43.93
N ALA A 114 20.43 4.06 45.14
CA ALA A 114 21.31 2.92 45.34
C ALA A 114 20.65 1.58 44.97
N LYS A 115 19.32 1.47 45.04
CA LYS A 115 18.58 0.25 44.66
C LYS A 115 18.40 0.11 43.15
N MET A 116 18.43 1.21 42.39
CA MET A 116 18.07 1.26 40.97
C MET A 116 19.30 1.43 40.07
N ARG A 117 19.55 0.47 39.18
CA ARG A 117 20.70 0.51 38.26
C ARG A 117 20.58 1.71 37.29
N GLY A 118 21.55 2.62 37.34
CA GLY A 118 21.66 3.77 36.44
C GLY A 118 21.07 5.09 36.95
N TRP A 119 20.57 5.10 38.20
CA TRP A 119 20.04 6.29 38.90
C TRP A 119 21.10 7.06 39.69
N ILE A 120 22.33 6.54 39.74
CA ILE A 120 23.52 7.26 40.19
C ILE A 120 24.45 7.37 38.99
N ARG A 121 24.91 8.59 38.71
CA ARG A 121 25.89 8.87 37.64
C ARG A 121 26.94 9.85 38.15
N ARG A 122 28.09 9.91 37.49
CA ARG A 122 29.08 10.96 37.73
C ARG A 122 28.77 12.13 36.79
N ASP A 123 29.00 13.35 37.27
CA ASP A 123 28.92 14.52 36.41
C ASP A 123 29.96 14.40 35.27
N ARG A 124 29.61 14.95 34.11
CA ARG A 124 30.45 14.86 32.90
C ARG A 124 31.65 15.79 32.97
N TYR A 125 31.52 16.92 33.64
CA TYR A 125 32.52 17.97 33.77
C TYR A 125 33.26 17.88 35.10
N GLU A 126 32.61 17.34 36.13
CA GLU A 126 33.19 17.16 37.47
C GLU A 126 33.17 15.67 37.88
N PRO A 127 34.22 14.88 37.59
CA PRO A 127 34.22 13.42 37.75
C PRO A 127 34.02 12.92 39.18
N ASP A 128 34.24 13.80 40.16
CA ASP A 128 34.13 13.53 41.59
C ASP A 128 32.71 13.80 42.13
N VAL A 129 31.86 14.50 41.37
CA VAL A 129 30.48 14.80 41.75
C VAL A 129 29.56 13.67 41.33
N LYS A 130 28.82 13.12 42.30
CA LYS A 130 27.76 12.14 42.04
C LYS A 130 26.43 12.86 41.86
N LEU A 131 25.72 12.49 40.82
CA LEU A 131 24.36 12.93 40.54
C LEU A 131 23.38 11.81 40.84
N TYR A 132 22.29 12.17 41.52
CA TYR A 132 21.22 11.29 41.95
C TYR A 132 19.94 11.64 41.21
N TRP A 133 19.16 10.64 40.79
CA TRP A 133 17.88 10.87 40.16
C TRP A 133 16.84 11.35 41.18
N LEU A 134 16.37 12.59 41.04
CA LEU A 134 15.31 13.16 41.84
C LEU A 134 14.04 13.32 41.00
N GLU A 135 12.97 12.64 41.41
CA GLU A 135 11.65 12.77 40.79
C GLU A 135 11.07 14.16 41.07
N LYS A 136 10.72 14.89 40.00
CA LYS A 136 10.21 16.26 40.04
C LYS A 136 8.68 16.31 39.97
N SER A 137 8.08 15.46 39.14
CA SER A 137 6.63 15.33 39.05
C SER A 137 6.20 13.94 38.65
N VAL A 138 5.03 13.53 39.14
CA VAL A 138 4.35 12.29 38.76
C VAL A 138 3.03 12.67 38.13
N GLU A 139 2.93 12.56 36.82
CA GLU A 139 1.68 12.78 36.08
C GLU A 139 1.04 11.44 35.73
N ALA A 140 -0.09 11.12 36.36
CA ALA A 140 -0.87 9.94 36.01
C ALA A 140 -1.96 10.30 35.01
N LYS A 141 -1.97 9.64 33.84
CA LYS A 141 -3.03 9.77 32.85
C LYS A 141 -3.71 8.43 32.64
N VAL A 142 -5.00 8.35 32.98
CA VAL A 142 -5.82 7.19 32.67
C VAL A 142 -6.22 7.22 31.20
N LEU A 143 -5.53 6.42 30.39
CA LEU A 143 -5.82 6.26 28.98
C LEU A 143 -6.78 5.09 28.80
N LYS A 144 -8.05 5.41 28.51
CA LYS A 144 -9.03 4.41 28.06
C LYS A 144 -8.71 4.04 26.60
N ARG A 145 -7.92 2.99 26.39
CA ARG A 145 -7.64 2.46 25.05
C ARG A 145 -8.60 1.33 24.73
N LYS A 146 -9.23 1.40 23.57
CA LYS A 146 -9.99 0.28 23.02
C LYS A 146 -8.99 -0.64 22.32
N ARG A 147 -8.56 -1.71 22.99
CA ARG A 147 -7.74 -2.75 22.34
C ARG A 147 -8.66 -3.77 21.68
N GLU A 148 -8.32 -4.12 20.46
CA GLU A 148 -8.89 -5.29 19.79
C GLU A 148 -7.92 -6.44 20.04
N ILE A 149 -8.27 -7.31 21.00
CA ILE A 149 -7.48 -8.49 21.30
C ILE A 149 -8.08 -9.64 20.49
N TYR A 150 -7.20 -10.36 19.81
CA TYR A 150 -7.54 -11.55 19.06
C TYR A 150 -7.18 -12.73 19.96
N GLU A 151 -8.18 -13.21 20.68
CA GLU A 151 -8.01 -14.41 21.51
C GLU A 151 -8.25 -15.62 20.61
N GLU A 152 -7.25 -16.50 20.52
CA GLU A 152 -7.43 -17.83 19.94
C GLU A 152 -8.25 -18.64 20.95
N VAL A 153 -9.56 -18.56 20.83
CA VAL A 153 -10.48 -19.47 21.52
C VAL A 153 -10.61 -20.69 20.62
N ASP A 154 -10.21 -21.87 21.11
CA ASP A 154 -10.70 -23.12 20.52
C ASP A 154 -12.23 -23.07 20.65
N SER A 155 -12.92 -22.89 19.53
CA SER A 155 -14.33 -22.49 19.43
C SER A 155 -15.35 -23.46 20.04
N ASP A 156 -14.90 -24.47 20.77
CA ASP A 156 -15.70 -25.60 21.20
C ASP A 156 -15.83 -25.68 22.74
N ALA A 157 -15.43 -24.64 23.49
CA ALA A 157 -15.79 -24.49 24.90
C ALA A 157 -17.01 -23.55 25.01
N GLU A 158 -18.19 -24.16 25.14
CA GLU A 158 -19.49 -23.58 25.52
C GLU A 158 -20.09 -22.55 24.54
N PHE A 159 -21.04 -23.04 23.74
CA PHE A 159 -21.94 -22.24 22.92
C PHE A 159 -23.30 -22.20 23.64
N GLU A 160 -23.49 -21.26 24.56
CA GLU A 160 -24.82 -20.83 25.00
C GLU A 160 -25.32 -19.73 24.07
N GLU A 161 -26.60 -19.84 23.70
CA GLU A 161 -27.33 -19.00 22.78
C GLU A 161 -27.24 -17.52 23.16
N SER A 162 -26.72 -16.69 22.26
CA SER A 162 -27.11 -15.29 22.19
C SER A 162 -27.28 -14.88 20.74
N ASP A 163 -28.55 -14.67 20.37
CA ASP A 163 -28.97 -14.05 19.13
C ASP A 163 -28.40 -12.63 19.06
N ASN A 164 -27.34 -12.44 18.28
CA ASN A 164 -27.04 -11.21 17.55
C ASN A 164 -25.77 -11.41 16.70
N GLU A 165 -25.90 -12.03 15.53
CA GLU A 165 -24.85 -12.02 14.51
C GLU A 165 -25.35 -11.33 13.24
N LYS A 166 -25.02 -10.04 13.12
CA LYS A 166 -24.88 -9.34 11.84
C LYS A 166 -23.39 -9.08 11.62
N ASP A 167 -22.71 -9.99 10.92
CA ASP A 167 -21.45 -9.70 10.24
C ASP A 167 -21.33 -10.55 8.96
N LEU A 168 -21.93 -10.00 7.89
CA LEU A 168 -21.54 -10.04 6.47
C LEU A 168 -20.54 -11.11 6.01
N ASP A 169 -21.08 -12.24 5.55
CA ASP A 169 -20.42 -13.19 4.65
C ASP A 169 -20.66 -12.76 3.18
N VAL A 170 -19.77 -11.92 2.64
CA VAL A 170 -19.91 -11.26 1.31
C VAL A 170 -19.68 -12.21 0.11
N PHE A 171 -19.41 -13.50 0.34
CA PHE A 171 -19.09 -14.43 -0.77
C PHE A 171 -19.92 -15.71 -0.83
N SER A 172 -20.94 -15.88 0.02
CA SER A 172 -21.84 -17.05 -0.04
C SER A 172 -23.20 -16.80 -0.70
N HIS A 173 -23.45 -15.59 -1.25
CA HIS A 173 -24.61 -15.41 -2.13
C HIS A 173 -24.39 -16.13 -3.45
N SER A 174 -25.00 -17.32 -3.51
CA SER A 174 -25.35 -18.01 -4.75
C SER A 174 -25.81 -17.00 -5.79
N TRP A 175 -25.11 -16.94 -6.92
CA TRP A 175 -25.58 -16.24 -8.09
C TRP A 175 -26.87 -16.93 -8.51
N GLY A 176 -28.02 -16.32 -8.21
CA GLY A 176 -29.32 -16.78 -8.67
C GLY A 176 -29.38 -16.78 -10.19
N LEU A 177 -28.93 -17.89 -10.76
CA LEU A 177 -29.18 -18.34 -12.13
C LEU A 177 -30.23 -19.46 -12.13
N GLY A 178 -31.08 -19.50 -11.09
CA GLY A 178 -32.25 -20.38 -11.06
C GLY A 178 -33.36 -19.78 -11.92
N ASP A 179 -33.88 -20.59 -12.83
CA ASP A 179 -35.16 -20.34 -13.50
C ASP A 179 -36.26 -20.06 -12.48
N GLY A 180 -37.21 -19.20 -12.88
CA GLY A 180 -38.20 -18.58 -12.00
C GLY A 180 -38.94 -19.54 -11.08
N GLY A 181 -38.92 -19.24 -9.78
CA GLY A 181 -39.86 -19.72 -8.79
C GLY A 181 -40.50 -18.53 -8.07
N ASP A 182 -41.83 -18.48 -8.08
CA ASP A 182 -42.65 -17.51 -7.36
C ASP A 182 -42.47 -17.70 -5.84
N ASP A 183 -41.84 -16.72 -5.17
CA ASP A 183 -41.81 -16.63 -3.71
C ASP A 183 -42.45 -15.30 -3.25
N LYS A 184 -43.67 -15.41 -2.70
CA LYS A 184 -44.53 -14.27 -2.32
C LYS A 184 -44.35 -13.75 -0.89
N ASN A 185 -43.48 -14.31 -0.05
CA ASN A 185 -43.47 -13.97 1.39
C ASN A 185 -42.10 -13.62 1.95
N VAL A 186 -41.58 -12.43 1.64
CA VAL A 186 -40.55 -11.72 2.43
C VAL A 186 -40.82 -10.20 2.39
N ALA A 187 -40.71 -9.55 3.55
CA ALA A 187 -41.15 -8.19 3.90
C ALA A 187 -41.06 -7.11 2.79
N GLY A 188 -42.21 -6.51 2.44
CA GLY A 188 -42.37 -5.59 1.30
C GLY A 188 -41.82 -4.17 1.46
N ALA A 189 -41.52 -3.70 2.67
CA ALA A 189 -41.12 -2.29 2.90
C ALA A 189 -39.67 -1.97 2.46
N ASP A 190 -38.72 -2.88 2.72
CA ASP A 190 -37.31 -2.67 2.35
C ASP A 190 -37.06 -2.88 0.85
N ARG A 191 -37.87 -3.72 0.19
CA ARG A 191 -37.75 -3.96 -1.25
C ARG A 191 -38.23 -2.77 -2.08
N GLU A 192 -39.28 -2.08 -1.63
CA GLU A 192 -39.83 -0.93 -2.36
C GLU A 192 -38.92 0.31 -2.25
N SER A 193 -38.29 0.52 -1.10
CA SER A 193 -37.31 1.60 -0.89
C SER A 193 -36.04 1.38 -1.73
N ASP A 194 -35.53 0.14 -1.77
CA ASP A 194 -34.40 -0.26 -2.62
C ASP A 194 -34.71 -0.10 -4.11
N VAL A 195 -35.93 -0.48 -4.54
CA VAL A 195 -36.38 -0.30 -5.93
C VAL A 195 -36.47 1.19 -6.27
N LYS A 196 -37.04 2.02 -5.40
CA LYS A 196 -37.10 3.49 -5.60
C LYS A 196 -35.70 4.11 -5.66
N GLN A 197 -34.77 3.68 -4.81
CA GLN A 197 -33.40 4.16 -4.82
C GLN A 197 -32.65 3.74 -6.09
N ARG A 198 -32.84 2.50 -6.55
CA ARG A 198 -32.29 2.02 -7.83
C ARG A 198 -32.87 2.79 -9.01
N ILE A 199 -34.17 3.05 -9.04
CA ILE A 199 -34.83 3.84 -10.11
C ILE A 199 -34.24 5.25 -10.19
N LYS A 200 -34.05 5.93 -9.04
CA LYS A 200 -33.41 7.26 -9.02
C LYS A 200 -31.99 7.24 -9.62
N SER A 201 -31.23 6.17 -9.39
CA SER A 201 -29.86 6.05 -9.92
C SER A 201 -29.78 5.80 -11.44
N ILE A 202 -30.88 5.40 -12.07
CA ILE A 202 -30.98 5.17 -13.52
C ILE A 202 -31.18 6.48 -14.27
N SER A 203 -31.67 7.53 -13.59
CA SER A 203 -32.12 8.77 -14.20
C SER A 203 -33.16 8.53 -15.31
N PHE A 204 -34.02 7.53 -15.12
CA PHE A 204 -35.15 7.29 -16.01
C PHE A 204 -36.17 8.41 -15.82
N PRO A 205 -36.74 9.02 -16.87
CA PRO A 205 -37.72 10.10 -16.73
C PRO A 205 -38.96 9.61 -15.96
N ASP A 206 -39.29 10.29 -14.86
CA ASP A 206 -40.58 10.09 -14.19
C ASP A 206 -41.66 10.83 -14.97
N MET A 207 -42.68 10.09 -15.41
CA MET A 207 -43.80 10.63 -16.17
C MET A 207 -44.89 11.08 -15.19
N ASP A 208 -45.31 12.33 -15.29
CA ASP A 208 -46.40 12.85 -14.47
C ASP A 208 -47.71 12.12 -14.82
N ALA A 209 -48.63 11.99 -13.85
CA ALA A 209 -49.89 11.27 -14.07
C ALA A 209 -50.70 11.84 -15.26
N ASP A 210 -50.61 13.16 -15.45
CA ASP A 210 -51.26 13.91 -16.53
C ASP A 210 -50.33 14.17 -17.73
N GLY A 211 -49.08 13.69 -17.68
CA GLY A 211 -48.09 13.91 -18.72
C GLY A 211 -48.40 13.11 -19.98
N LEU A 212 -48.44 13.79 -21.14
CA LEU A 212 -48.59 13.13 -22.44
C LEU A 212 -47.30 12.33 -22.78
N PRO A 213 -47.40 11.02 -23.11
CA PRO A 213 -46.23 10.18 -23.39
C PRO A 213 -45.31 10.72 -24.47
N SER A 214 -45.87 11.43 -25.46
CA SER A 214 -45.15 12.08 -26.56
C SER A 214 -44.04 13.02 -26.07
N SER A 215 -44.28 13.74 -24.98
CA SER A 215 -43.32 14.70 -24.40
C SER A 215 -42.12 14.03 -23.71
N TYR A 216 -42.20 12.71 -23.44
CA TYR A 216 -41.14 11.94 -22.76
C TYR A 216 -40.34 11.03 -23.69
N ILE A 217 -40.81 10.76 -24.92
CA ILE A 217 -40.16 9.83 -25.87
C ILE A 217 -38.66 10.14 -26.03
N VAL A 218 -38.33 11.40 -26.35
CA VAL A 218 -36.93 11.82 -26.55
C VAL A 218 -36.08 11.57 -25.30
N LYS A 219 -36.63 11.85 -24.12
CA LYS A 219 -35.92 11.65 -22.84
C LYS A 219 -35.70 10.16 -22.55
N VAL A 220 -36.69 9.31 -22.83
CA VAL A 220 -36.61 7.85 -22.64
C VAL A 220 -35.59 7.23 -23.61
N VAL A 221 -35.64 7.59 -24.89
CA VAL A 221 -34.67 7.13 -25.91
C VAL A 221 -33.25 7.56 -25.56
N GLN A 222 -33.04 8.80 -25.11
CA GLN A 222 -31.74 9.27 -24.62
C GLN A 222 -31.26 8.48 -23.39
N CYS A 223 -32.17 8.08 -22.50
CA CYS A 223 -31.84 7.24 -21.34
C CYS A 223 -31.39 5.84 -21.79
N LEU A 224 -32.12 5.21 -22.71
CA LEU A 224 -31.76 3.92 -23.30
C LEU A 224 -30.37 3.97 -23.97
N GLY A 225 -30.11 5.00 -24.78
CA GLY A 225 -28.81 5.18 -25.44
C GLY A 225 -27.63 5.33 -24.47
N LYS A 226 -27.83 6.06 -23.36
CA LYS A 226 -26.81 6.17 -22.29
C LYS A 226 -26.51 4.82 -21.65
N TRP A 227 -27.54 4.02 -21.38
CA TRP A 227 -27.38 2.69 -20.79
C TRP A 227 -26.78 1.70 -21.78
N ASN A 228 -27.14 1.77 -23.05
CA ASN A 228 -26.50 0.98 -24.11
C ASN A 228 -24.99 1.24 -24.14
N ALA A 229 -24.57 2.51 -24.26
CA ALA A 229 -23.15 2.88 -24.25
C ALA A 229 -22.40 2.40 -22.99
N LYS A 230 -23.07 2.44 -21.83
CA LYS A 230 -22.49 1.96 -20.57
C LYS A 230 -22.30 0.44 -20.55
N ILE A 231 -23.27 -0.34 -21.03
CA ILE A 231 -23.15 -1.80 -21.10
C ILE A 231 -22.15 -2.22 -22.17
N GLN A 232 -22.09 -1.51 -23.30
CA GLN A 232 -21.10 -1.74 -24.33
C GLN A 232 -19.69 -1.52 -23.77
N GLY A 233 -19.45 -0.45 -23.02
CA GLY A 233 -18.17 -0.23 -22.35
C GLY A 233 -17.79 -1.32 -21.32
N VAL A 234 -18.78 -1.96 -20.67
CA VAL A 234 -18.55 -3.13 -19.80
C VAL A 234 -18.17 -4.36 -20.64
N LYS A 235 -18.86 -4.59 -21.76
CA LYS A 235 -18.59 -5.68 -22.70
C LYS A 235 -17.18 -5.56 -23.30
N ASP A 236 -16.83 -4.40 -23.83
CA ASP A 236 -15.50 -4.13 -24.42
C ASP A 236 -14.37 -4.38 -23.41
N GLN A 237 -14.57 -4.00 -22.14
CA GLN A 237 -13.61 -4.29 -21.09
C GLN A 237 -13.48 -5.78 -20.82
N LEU A 238 -14.58 -6.53 -20.85
CA LEU A 238 -14.57 -7.98 -20.62
C LEU A 238 -13.88 -8.74 -21.75
N GLU A 239 -14.02 -8.29 -23.00
CA GLU A 239 -13.38 -8.90 -24.18
C GLU A 239 -11.84 -8.78 -24.16
N GLN A 240 -11.28 -7.81 -23.42
CA GLN A 240 -9.83 -7.65 -23.24
C GLN A 240 -9.17 -8.66 -22.29
N PHE A 241 -9.95 -9.53 -21.64
CA PHE A 241 -9.46 -10.57 -20.74
C PHE A 241 -9.46 -11.94 -21.41
N LYS A 242 -8.61 -12.85 -20.91
CA LYS A 242 -8.52 -14.22 -21.41
C LYS A 242 -9.88 -14.92 -21.29
N LYS A 243 -10.36 -15.50 -22.40
CA LYS A 243 -11.63 -16.24 -22.44
C LYS A 243 -11.64 -17.39 -21.43
N SER A 244 -12.70 -17.42 -20.64
CA SER A 244 -13.07 -18.47 -19.71
C SER A 244 -14.58 -18.70 -19.83
N GLU A 245 -15.06 -19.88 -19.45
CA GLU A 245 -16.50 -20.18 -19.49
C GLU A 245 -17.34 -19.14 -18.72
N LYS A 246 -16.80 -18.60 -17.61
CA LYS A 246 -17.46 -17.57 -16.80
C LYS A 246 -17.52 -16.22 -17.53
N THR A 247 -16.43 -15.80 -18.16
CA THR A 247 -16.43 -14.54 -18.94
C THR A 247 -17.36 -14.64 -20.15
N ASP A 248 -17.46 -15.82 -20.78
CA ASP A 248 -18.32 -16.02 -21.96
C ASP A 248 -19.81 -15.94 -21.60
N LYS A 249 -20.23 -16.50 -20.45
CA LYS A 249 -21.60 -16.34 -19.94
C LYS A 249 -21.96 -14.88 -19.67
N ILE A 250 -21.02 -14.10 -19.13
CA ILE A 250 -21.23 -12.67 -18.85
C ILE A 250 -21.28 -11.86 -20.14
N LEU A 251 -20.41 -12.13 -21.12
CA LEU A 251 -20.44 -11.49 -22.44
C LEU A 251 -21.75 -11.79 -23.18
N THR A 252 -22.27 -13.01 -23.04
CA THR A 252 -23.57 -13.41 -23.60
C THR A 252 -24.71 -12.61 -22.95
N LYS A 253 -24.69 -12.49 -21.61
CA LYS A 253 -25.69 -11.68 -20.89
C LYS A 253 -25.59 -10.19 -21.26
N ALA A 254 -24.39 -9.63 -21.35
CA ALA A 254 -24.18 -8.24 -21.81
C ALA A 254 -24.79 -8.02 -23.20
N SER A 255 -24.55 -8.96 -24.13
CA SER A 255 -25.07 -8.88 -25.49
C SER A 255 -26.60 -9.01 -25.54
N THR A 256 -27.19 -9.82 -24.66
CA THR A 256 -28.65 -9.95 -24.52
C THR A 256 -29.29 -8.65 -24.04
N ILE A 257 -28.68 -8.01 -23.03
CA ILE A 257 -29.16 -6.72 -22.49
C ILE A 257 -29.05 -5.61 -23.55
N LEU A 258 -27.92 -5.54 -24.27
CA LEU A 258 -27.72 -4.56 -25.34
C LEU A 258 -28.78 -4.69 -26.43
N LYS A 259 -29.00 -5.92 -26.93
CA LYS A 259 -30.04 -6.21 -27.91
C LYS A 259 -31.43 -5.79 -27.42
N GLY A 260 -31.75 -6.07 -26.15
CA GLY A 260 -33.02 -5.66 -25.57
C GLY A 260 -33.21 -4.13 -25.54
N LEU A 261 -32.18 -3.37 -25.16
CA LEU A 261 -32.21 -1.91 -25.11
C LEU A 261 -32.41 -1.31 -26.51
N ASP A 262 -31.71 -1.83 -27.52
CA ASP A 262 -31.82 -1.37 -28.91
C ASP A 262 -33.20 -1.66 -29.50
N GLU A 263 -33.71 -2.89 -29.36
CA GLU A 263 -35.04 -3.26 -29.86
C GLU A 263 -36.16 -2.41 -29.25
N THR A 264 -36.06 -2.08 -27.95
CA THR A 264 -37.05 -1.20 -27.30
C THR A 264 -36.93 0.23 -27.78
N SER A 265 -35.70 0.73 -27.99
CA SER A 265 -35.45 2.07 -28.53
C SER A 265 -36.03 2.21 -29.94
N GLU A 266 -35.78 1.24 -30.82
CA GLU A 266 -36.29 1.22 -32.19
C GLU A 266 -37.82 1.17 -32.22
N LYS A 267 -38.45 0.34 -31.38
CA LYS A 267 -39.93 0.27 -31.28
C LYS A 267 -40.55 1.60 -30.85
N ILE A 268 -39.93 2.29 -29.88
CA ILE A 268 -40.40 3.61 -29.43
C ILE A 268 -40.25 4.64 -30.55
N GLN A 269 -39.12 4.64 -31.26
CA GLN A 269 -38.88 5.56 -32.38
C GLN A 269 -39.82 5.30 -33.56
N HIS A 270 -40.08 4.04 -33.89
CA HIS A 270 -41.02 3.65 -34.94
C HIS A 270 -42.44 4.16 -34.66
N LYS A 271 -42.93 3.96 -33.43
CA LYS A 271 -44.23 4.48 -32.98
C LYS A 271 -44.26 6.01 -33.02
N GLN A 272 -43.15 6.67 -32.71
CA GLN A 272 -43.03 8.12 -32.86
C GLN A 272 -43.15 8.55 -34.32
N SER A 273 -42.46 7.87 -35.25
CA SER A 273 -42.54 8.21 -36.67
C SER A 273 -43.92 7.97 -37.27
N GLU A 274 -44.63 6.91 -36.86
CA GLU A 274 -46.00 6.63 -37.33
C GLU A 274 -46.97 7.77 -36.99
N SER A 275 -46.88 8.32 -35.77
CA SER A 275 -47.73 9.44 -35.36
C SER A 275 -47.39 10.74 -36.08
N VAL A 276 -46.09 11.00 -36.34
CA VAL A 276 -45.67 12.20 -37.09
C VAL A 276 -46.18 12.15 -38.54
N LEU A 277 -46.18 10.98 -39.18
CA LEU A 277 -46.64 10.82 -40.56
C LEU A 277 -48.16 11.00 -40.73
N GLN A 278 -48.94 10.74 -39.68
CA GLN A 278 -50.39 10.86 -39.73
C GLN A 278 -50.88 12.30 -39.51
N ASP A 279 -50.04 13.21 -38.99
CA ASP A 279 -50.39 14.58 -38.56
C ASP A 279 -51.58 14.65 -37.57
N VAL A 280 -52.01 13.49 -37.08
CA VAL A 280 -52.98 13.31 -36.00
C VAL A 280 -52.15 12.87 -34.81
N GLY A 281 -52.12 13.69 -33.75
CA GLY A 281 -51.42 13.32 -32.52
C GLY A 281 -51.83 11.93 -32.01
N PHE A 282 -51.02 11.33 -31.13
CA PHE A 282 -51.25 9.96 -30.66
C PHE A 282 -52.68 9.71 -30.17
N SER A 283 -53.34 8.71 -30.74
CA SER A 283 -54.62 8.21 -30.24
C SER A 283 -54.48 7.68 -28.80
N LEU A 284 -55.58 7.62 -28.04
CA LEU A 284 -55.55 7.08 -26.67
C LEU A 284 -54.98 5.66 -26.61
N GLU A 285 -55.26 4.85 -27.64
CA GLU A 285 -54.71 3.49 -27.77
C GLU A 285 -53.19 3.52 -27.98
N GLN A 286 -52.70 4.34 -28.92
CA GLN A 286 -51.25 4.50 -29.16
C GLN A 286 -50.52 5.04 -27.93
N GLN A 287 -51.13 5.95 -27.18
CA GLN A 287 -50.58 6.43 -25.91
C GLN A 287 -50.46 5.29 -24.89
N GLY A 288 -51.45 4.40 -24.81
CA GLY A 288 -51.41 3.19 -23.99
C GLY A 288 -50.28 2.24 -24.39
N GLU A 289 -50.05 2.04 -25.69
CA GLU A 289 -48.94 1.22 -26.19
C GLU A 289 -47.56 1.81 -25.85
N ILE A 290 -47.39 3.13 -26.00
CA ILE A 290 -46.13 3.81 -25.66
C ILE A 290 -45.85 3.72 -24.16
N LYS A 291 -46.87 3.87 -23.31
CA LYS A 291 -46.71 3.68 -21.86
C LYS A 291 -46.20 2.27 -21.53
N LYS A 292 -46.74 1.23 -22.19
CA LYS A 292 -46.23 -0.14 -22.04
C LYS A 292 -44.77 -0.28 -22.49
N LEU A 293 -44.38 0.36 -23.60
CA LEU A 293 -42.99 0.38 -24.06
C LEU A 293 -42.06 1.11 -23.06
N PHE A 294 -42.52 2.19 -22.42
CA PHE A 294 -41.74 2.86 -21.37
C PHE A 294 -41.53 1.99 -20.15
N ASP A 295 -42.52 1.19 -19.74
CA ASP A 295 -42.36 0.22 -18.66
C ASP A 295 -41.35 -0.88 -18.99
N VAL A 296 -41.34 -1.35 -20.25
CA VAL A 296 -40.33 -2.28 -20.75
C VAL A 296 -38.93 -1.64 -20.73
N ALA A 297 -38.81 -0.42 -21.25
CA ALA A 297 -37.56 0.35 -21.24
C ALA A 297 -37.03 0.54 -19.81
N LYS A 298 -37.92 0.88 -18.86
CA LYS A 298 -37.58 1.03 -17.45
C LYS A 298 -37.05 -0.27 -16.86
N LYS A 299 -37.71 -1.41 -17.11
CA LYS A 299 -37.26 -2.75 -16.66
C LYS A 299 -35.87 -3.09 -17.22
N GLN A 300 -35.64 -2.85 -18.51
CA GLN A 300 -34.35 -3.11 -19.14
C GLN A 300 -33.23 -2.22 -18.58
N CYS A 301 -33.49 -0.94 -18.31
CA CYS A 301 -32.53 -0.07 -17.64
C CYS A 301 -32.21 -0.52 -16.21
N VAL A 302 -33.18 -1.07 -15.48
CA VAL A 302 -32.97 -1.67 -14.13
C VAL A 302 -32.09 -2.92 -14.22
N GLU A 303 -32.31 -3.76 -15.24
CA GLU A 303 -31.47 -4.93 -15.48
C GLU A 303 -30.04 -4.51 -15.87
N ALA A 304 -29.88 -3.53 -16.76
CA ALA A 304 -28.60 -2.96 -17.15
C ALA A 304 -27.85 -2.36 -15.95
N LEU A 305 -28.54 -1.60 -15.08
CA LEU A 305 -27.97 -1.12 -13.84
C LEU A 305 -27.45 -2.28 -13.00
N SER A 306 -28.29 -3.27 -12.72
CA SER A 306 -27.95 -4.43 -11.88
C SER A 306 -26.78 -5.23 -12.46
N PHE A 307 -26.73 -5.38 -13.78
CA PHE A 307 -25.63 -6.03 -14.48
C PHE A 307 -24.34 -5.23 -14.36
N SER A 308 -24.37 -3.92 -14.64
CA SER A 308 -23.18 -3.06 -14.59
C SER A 308 -22.59 -2.94 -13.18
N THR A 309 -23.44 -2.86 -12.15
CA THR A 309 -23.01 -2.79 -10.75
C THR A 309 -22.45 -4.13 -10.28
N GLY A 310 -23.07 -5.25 -10.69
CA GLY A 310 -22.58 -6.59 -10.39
C GLY A 310 -21.25 -6.93 -11.07
N CYS A 311 -21.02 -6.43 -12.30
CA CYS A 311 -19.78 -6.67 -13.03
C CYS A 311 -18.58 -5.86 -12.52
N GLY A 312 -18.83 -4.72 -11.86
CA GLY A 312 -17.76 -3.81 -11.38
C GLY A 312 -16.67 -4.52 -10.55
N PRO A 313 -17.03 -5.21 -9.44
CA PRO A 313 -16.06 -5.95 -8.62
C PRO A 313 -15.30 -7.02 -9.40
N MET A 314 -15.96 -7.71 -10.34
CA MET A 314 -15.33 -8.74 -11.16
C MET A 314 -14.35 -8.17 -12.16
N ILE A 315 -14.67 -7.06 -12.84
CA ILE A 315 -13.74 -6.38 -13.75
C ILE A 315 -12.52 -5.89 -12.97
N VAL A 316 -12.71 -5.34 -11.76
CA VAL A 316 -11.60 -4.96 -10.87
C VAL A 316 -10.74 -6.17 -10.51
N TYR A 317 -11.37 -7.31 -10.21
CA TYR A 317 -10.66 -8.56 -9.94
C TYR A 317 -9.88 -9.04 -11.18
N LEU A 318 -10.50 -9.09 -12.36
CA LEU A 318 -9.85 -9.51 -13.61
C LEU A 318 -8.69 -8.58 -13.99
N ARG A 319 -8.84 -7.26 -13.81
CA ARG A 319 -7.72 -6.29 -13.93
C ARG A 319 -6.61 -6.59 -12.94
N SER A 320 -6.95 -6.97 -11.71
CA SER A 320 -5.96 -7.36 -10.69
C SER A 320 -5.24 -8.66 -11.03
N GLN A 321 -5.91 -9.58 -11.75
CA GLN A 321 -5.30 -10.81 -12.25
C GLN A 321 -4.39 -10.53 -13.45
N LYS A 322 -4.84 -9.75 -14.43
CA LYS A 322 -3.98 -9.28 -15.54
C LYS A 322 -2.74 -8.53 -15.04
N LYS A 323 -2.87 -7.74 -13.97
CA LYS A 323 -1.72 -7.11 -13.28
C LYS A 323 -0.83 -8.11 -12.53
N LYS A 324 -1.33 -9.26 -12.10
CA LYS A 324 -0.53 -10.33 -11.48
C LYS A 324 0.19 -11.17 -12.51
N ASP A 325 -0.42 -11.37 -13.68
CA ASP A 325 0.20 -12.09 -14.80
C ASP A 325 1.45 -11.34 -15.32
N ASP A 326 1.48 -10.00 -15.20
CA ASP A 326 2.62 -9.16 -15.61
C ASP A 326 3.53 -8.65 -14.46
N ALA A 327 3.15 -8.83 -13.18
CA ALA A 327 3.95 -8.35 -12.04
C ALA A 327 4.38 -9.51 -11.13
N GLY A 328 5.64 -9.95 -11.29
CA GLY A 328 6.24 -10.98 -10.46
C GLY A 328 6.00 -10.76 -8.97
N HIS A 329 5.52 -11.80 -8.27
CA HIS A 329 5.29 -11.75 -6.84
C HIS A 329 6.61 -11.51 -6.10
N SER A 330 6.63 -10.63 -5.09
CA SER A 330 7.87 -10.23 -4.40
C SER A 330 8.65 -11.39 -3.75
N TYR A 331 7.97 -12.50 -3.41
CA TYR A 331 8.63 -13.74 -2.95
C TYR A 331 9.47 -14.42 -4.04
N LEU A 332 9.18 -14.21 -5.32
CA LEU A 332 9.94 -14.82 -6.42
C LEU A 332 11.20 -14.04 -6.77
N SER A 333 11.31 -12.79 -6.30
CA SER A 333 12.43 -11.91 -6.61
C SER A 333 13.25 -11.49 -5.39
N ARG A 334 12.76 -11.74 -4.17
CA ARG A 334 13.41 -11.35 -2.91
C ARG A 334 13.45 -12.54 -1.96
N PHE A 335 14.56 -12.66 -1.24
CA PHE A 335 14.83 -13.74 -0.31
C PHE A 335 15.00 -13.20 1.10
N LEU A 336 14.32 -13.83 2.06
CA LEU A 336 14.49 -13.51 3.47
C LEU A 336 15.78 -14.16 3.97
N ILE A 337 16.73 -13.33 4.40
CA ILE A 337 18.02 -13.78 4.91
C ILE A 337 17.96 -13.97 6.43
N ALA A 338 17.49 -12.94 7.14
CA ALA A 338 17.36 -12.94 8.59
C ALA A 338 16.05 -12.30 9.02
N ALA A 339 15.50 -12.76 10.14
CA ALA A 339 14.35 -12.18 10.80
C ALA A 339 14.56 -12.25 12.31
N TYR A 340 14.32 -11.15 13.02
CA TYR A 340 14.54 -11.07 14.45
C TYR A 340 13.45 -10.22 15.14
N PRO A 341 13.03 -10.55 16.38
CA PRO A 341 12.07 -9.73 17.11
C PRO A 341 12.64 -8.36 17.48
N SER A 342 11.93 -7.28 17.13
CA SER A 342 12.39 -5.91 17.41
C SER A 342 12.59 -5.62 18.90
N LYS A 343 11.85 -6.29 19.80
CA LYS A 343 11.95 -6.10 21.26
C LYS A 343 13.18 -6.73 21.89
N GLN A 344 13.80 -7.71 21.21
CA GLN A 344 14.97 -8.41 21.71
C GLN A 344 16.25 -7.93 21.05
N TRP A 345 16.17 -6.97 20.12
CA TRP A 345 17.24 -6.58 19.21
C TRP A 345 18.47 -6.03 19.97
N PRO A 346 19.56 -6.81 20.10
CA PRO A 346 20.80 -6.31 20.68
C PRO A 346 21.45 -5.33 19.70
N PRO A 347 22.03 -4.21 20.17
CA PRO A 347 22.66 -3.21 19.29
C PRO A 347 23.72 -3.81 18.35
N GLU A 348 24.51 -4.77 18.83
CA GLU A 348 25.61 -5.42 18.14
C GLU A 348 25.19 -6.47 17.10
N LEU A 349 23.99 -7.05 17.25
CA LEU A 349 23.55 -8.19 16.44
C LEU A 349 23.52 -7.89 14.94
N LEU A 350 23.17 -6.65 14.56
CA LEU A 350 23.14 -6.28 13.15
C LEU A 350 24.52 -6.32 12.52
N ALA A 351 25.54 -5.81 13.23
CA ALA A 351 26.91 -5.80 12.75
C ALA A 351 27.43 -7.24 12.59
N ASP A 352 27.14 -8.12 13.56
CA ASP A 352 27.49 -9.54 13.47
C ASP A 352 26.81 -10.25 12.28
N ILE A 353 25.52 -9.98 12.06
CA ILE A 353 24.80 -10.50 10.88
C ILE A 353 25.44 -9.99 9.59
N ILE A 354 25.74 -8.69 9.49
CA ILE A 354 26.37 -8.10 8.30
C ILE A 354 27.75 -8.70 8.06
N LYS A 355 28.55 -8.86 9.12
CA LYS A 355 29.89 -9.44 9.03
C LYS A 355 29.83 -10.89 8.53
N ALA A 356 28.96 -11.72 9.13
CA ALA A 356 28.75 -13.09 8.70
C ALA A 356 28.28 -13.17 7.24
N LEU A 357 27.34 -12.32 6.84
CA LEU A 357 26.87 -12.24 5.46
C LEU A 357 27.96 -11.78 4.51
N SER A 358 28.78 -10.80 4.90
CA SER A 358 29.88 -10.31 4.06
C SER A 358 30.92 -11.40 3.81
N THR A 359 31.25 -12.21 4.83
CA THR A 359 32.12 -13.39 4.66
C THR A 359 31.53 -14.40 3.70
N GLN A 360 30.25 -14.76 3.85
CA GLN A 360 29.59 -15.73 2.97
C GLN A 360 29.43 -15.21 1.52
N LEU A 361 29.11 -13.93 1.36
CA LEU A 361 29.00 -13.28 0.06
C LEU A 361 30.36 -13.21 -0.65
N ARG A 362 31.45 -13.02 0.10
CA ARG A 362 32.81 -13.12 -0.42
C ARG A 362 33.11 -14.54 -0.91
N GLU A 363 32.77 -15.56 -0.12
CA GLU A 363 33.01 -16.96 -0.48
C GLU A 363 32.30 -17.34 -1.78
N ILE A 364 31.01 -17.00 -1.94
CA ILE A 364 30.27 -17.29 -3.19
C ILE A 364 30.73 -16.43 -4.38
N PHE A 365 31.39 -15.30 -4.14
CA PHE A 365 31.99 -14.48 -5.18
C PHE A 365 33.33 -15.07 -5.65
N GLU A 366 34.20 -15.49 -4.72
CA GLU A 366 35.55 -15.99 -5.03
C GLU A 366 35.52 -17.47 -5.47
N THR A 367 34.70 -18.29 -4.82
CA THR A 367 34.68 -19.75 -5.04
C THR A 367 33.48 -20.22 -5.85
N GLY A 368 32.37 -19.50 -5.85
CA GLY A 368 31.14 -19.87 -6.54
C GLY A 368 30.38 -21.05 -5.93
N LEU A 369 29.09 -21.15 -6.25
CA LEU A 369 28.17 -22.18 -5.79
C LEU A 369 28.06 -23.34 -6.82
N LEU A 370 28.28 -24.58 -6.40
CA LEU A 370 28.12 -25.76 -7.27
C LEU A 370 26.67 -26.27 -7.24
N VAL A 371 25.97 -26.20 -8.37
CA VAL A 371 24.59 -26.68 -8.54
C VAL A 371 24.54 -27.61 -9.75
N GLN A 372 24.19 -28.88 -9.51
CA GLN A 372 24.08 -29.89 -10.58
C GLN A 372 25.32 -29.98 -11.49
N GLY A 373 26.52 -29.94 -10.89
CA GLY A 373 27.79 -29.99 -11.62
C GLY A 373 28.21 -28.68 -12.31
N ARG A 374 27.40 -27.62 -12.24
CA ARG A 374 27.75 -26.29 -12.76
C ARG A 374 28.07 -25.33 -11.63
N ARG A 375 29.17 -24.58 -11.76
CA ARG A 375 29.60 -23.57 -10.78
C ARG A 375 29.07 -22.19 -11.17
N PHE A 376 28.41 -21.53 -10.23
CA PHE A 376 27.82 -20.20 -10.40
C PHE A 376 28.50 -19.20 -9.47
N TYR A 377 29.07 -18.14 -10.02
CA TYR A 377 29.68 -17.06 -9.24
C TYR A 377 28.66 -15.94 -9.04
N ILE A 378 28.60 -15.38 -7.84
CA ILE A 378 27.60 -14.37 -7.48
C ILE A 378 28.29 -13.02 -7.31
N GLY A 379 28.01 -12.10 -8.24
CA GLY A 379 28.47 -10.71 -8.20
C GLY A 379 27.64 -9.84 -7.27
N ILE A 380 28.30 -9.00 -6.47
CA ILE A 380 27.65 -8.09 -5.52
C ILE A 380 27.59 -6.69 -6.14
N MET A 381 26.38 -6.20 -6.43
CA MET A 381 26.22 -4.90 -7.09
C MET A 381 26.09 -3.71 -6.13
N GLY A 382 25.78 -3.97 -4.86
CA GLY A 382 25.54 -2.95 -3.84
C GLY A 382 24.43 -3.32 -2.86
N MET A 383 24.32 -2.55 -1.78
CA MET A 383 23.23 -2.60 -0.81
C MET A 383 22.29 -1.42 -1.00
N LYS A 384 21.02 -1.70 -1.20
CA LYS A 384 19.94 -0.69 -1.23
C LYS A 384 19.12 -0.78 0.05
N GLY A 385 18.66 0.37 0.52
CA GLY A 385 17.89 0.53 1.75
C GLY A 385 17.42 1.97 1.88
N ASP A 386 16.63 2.27 2.90
CA ASP A 386 16.45 3.65 3.31
C ASP A 386 17.73 4.15 4.01
N PHE A 387 17.83 5.47 4.18
CA PHE A 387 19.02 6.07 4.79
C PHE A 387 19.18 5.69 6.26
N GLU A 388 18.07 5.50 6.99
CA GLU A 388 18.11 5.06 8.39
C GLU A 388 18.75 3.67 8.50
N PHE A 389 18.42 2.74 7.59
CA PHE A 389 19.07 1.44 7.54
C PHE A 389 20.56 1.56 7.19
N HIS A 390 20.95 2.42 6.23
CA HIS A 390 22.37 2.66 5.94
C HIS A 390 23.13 3.15 7.18
N CYS A 391 22.57 4.11 7.92
CA CYS A 391 23.18 4.64 9.14
C CYS A 391 23.28 3.57 10.23
N THR A 392 22.22 2.78 10.41
CA THR A 392 22.19 1.70 11.40
C THR A 392 23.18 0.60 11.06
N SER A 393 23.32 0.24 9.79
CA SER A 393 24.24 -0.80 9.29
C SER A 393 25.72 -0.43 9.37
N LEU A 394 26.03 0.85 9.62
CA LEU A 394 27.39 1.40 9.72
C LEU A 394 27.68 1.93 11.12
N ARG A 395 26.81 1.66 12.10
CA ARG A 395 26.94 2.19 13.46
C ARG A 395 28.21 1.69 14.16
N ASP A 396 28.63 0.46 13.89
CA ASP A 396 29.86 -0.17 14.36
C ASP A 396 31.13 0.53 13.84
N ALA A 397 31.03 1.24 12.72
CA ALA A 397 32.14 1.92 12.05
C ALA A 397 32.40 3.35 12.56
N GLY A 398 31.53 3.88 13.44
CA GLY A 398 31.61 5.27 13.92
C GLY A 398 31.42 6.29 12.79
N LEU A 399 30.19 6.46 12.30
CA LEU A 399 29.91 7.41 11.21
C LEU A 399 30.27 8.86 11.62
N LYS A 400 31.14 9.49 10.84
CA LYS A 400 31.44 10.94 10.89
C LYS A 400 30.43 11.76 10.11
N ARG A 401 29.89 11.18 9.03
CA ARG A 401 28.91 11.83 8.13
C ARG A 401 27.69 10.95 7.97
N SER A 402 26.51 11.50 8.19
CA SER A 402 25.27 10.74 8.18
C SER A 402 24.07 11.64 7.92
N TYR A 403 23.03 11.09 7.28
CA TYR A 403 21.75 11.76 7.08
C TYR A 403 21.06 12.11 8.41
N GLU A 404 21.47 11.48 9.52
CA GLU A 404 21.02 11.78 10.88
C GLU A 404 21.71 13.02 11.48
N HIS A 405 22.86 13.45 10.93
CA HIS A 405 23.67 14.54 11.45
C HIS A 405 23.26 15.91 10.91
N VAL A 406 21.95 16.20 10.81
CA VAL A 406 21.51 17.56 10.43
C VAL A 406 21.59 18.47 11.65
N GLY A 407 22.61 19.33 11.69
CA GLY A 407 22.75 20.30 12.77
C GLY A 407 21.64 21.34 12.75
N ARG A 408 21.18 21.75 13.94
CA ARG A 408 20.18 22.83 14.10
C ARG A 408 20.82 24.22 14.16
N ALA A 409 22.09 24.29 14.57
CA ALA A 409 22.81 25.54 14.83
C ALA A 409 24.22 25.57 14.21
N LYS A 410 24.75 24.41 13.81
CA LYS A 410 26.07 24.26 13.19
C LYS A 410 25.92 23.41 11.95
N ASP A 411 26.66 23.76 10.90
CA ASP A 411 26.75 22.93 9.71
C ASP A 411 27.51 21.66 10.08
N LEU A 412 26.88 20.52 9.77
CA LEU A 412 27.41 19.19 10.04
C LEU A 412 27.36 18.40 8.74
N PRO A 413 28.34 17.53 8.47
CA PRO A 413 28.37 16.76 7.24
C PRO A 413 27.28 15.68 7.23
N VAL A 414 26.45 15.69 6.18
CA VAL A 414 25.21 14.90 6.12
C VAL A 414 25.24 13.75 5.11
N CYS A 415 26.18 13.75 4.16
CA CYS A 415 26.21 12.74 3.10
C CYS A 415 27.27 11.66 3.36
N ILE A 416 26.88 10.40 3.20
CA ILE A 416 27.84 9.28 3.27
C ILE A 416 28.76 9.24 2.04
N GLU A 417 28.28 9.71 0.89
CA GLU A 417 28.97 9.58 -0.40
C GLU A 417 29.94 10.72 -0.71
N CYS A 418 29.75 11.90 -0.12
CA CYS A 418 30.56 13.08 -0.36
C CYS A 418 30.65 13.98 0.87
N GLU A 419 31.38 15.08 0.77
CA GLU A 419 31.58 16.07 1.83
C GLU A 419 30.46 17.12 1.85
N ALA A 420 29.23 16.74 1.52
CA ALA A 420 28.10 17.66 1.60
C ALA A 420 27.69 17.91 3.06
N GLY A 421 27.44 19.17 3.39
CA GLY A 421 27.13 19.65 4.75
C GLY A 421 28.33 20.25 5.49
N PHE A 422 29.53 20.20 4.91
CA PHE A 422 30.63 21.07 5.35
C PHE A 422 30.40 22.51 4.84
N GLN A 423 30.99 23.49 5.53
CA GLN A 423 30.85 24.92 5.20
C GLN A 423 31.22 25.25 3.74
N GLU A 424 32.25 24.57 3.19
CA GLU A 424 32.70 24.76 1.80
C GLU A 424 31.89 23.94 0.78
N SER A 425 31.00 23.06 1.23
CA SER A 425 30.24 22.14 0.38
C SER A 425 28.80 22.03 0.88
N PRO A 426 28.00 23.10 0.74
CA PRO A 426 26.61 23.10 1.19
C PRO A 426 25.82 21.99 0.50
N PHE A 427 25.04 21.22 1.28
CA PHE A 427 24.30 20.08 0.76
C PHE A 427 23.04 20.52 -0.02
N GLU A 428 22.58 21.74 0.21
CA GLU A 428 21.46 22.41 -0.45
C GLU A 428 21.77 22.80 -1.90
N ASP A 429 23.05 22.90 -2.26
CA ASP A 429 23.47 23.28 -3.60
C ASP A 429 23.16 22.15 -4.59
N SER A 430 22.26 22.45 -5.52
CA SER A 430 21.81 21.52 -6.58
C SER A 430 22.18 22.03 -7.97
N ASN A 431 23.00 23.07 -8.06
CA ASN A 431 23.48 23.61 -9.31
C ASN A 431 24.36 22.60 -10.07
N PRO A 432 24.56 22.76 -11.40
CA PRO A 432 25.40 21.85 -12.19
C PRO A 432 26.85 21.74 -11.69
N ASN A 433 27.39 22.82 -11.09
CA ASN A 433 28.78 22.88 -10.61
C ASN A 433 28.88 22.85 -9.08
N ALA A 434 27.93 22.20 -8.40
CA ALA A 434 27.89 22.17 -6.94
C ALA A 434 29.18 21.56 -6.37
N LEU A 435 29.77 22.22 -5.37
CA LEU A 435 31.13 21.90 -4.89
C LEU A 435 31.27 20.46 -4.37
N TRP A 436 30.23 19.94 -3.72
CA TRP A 436 30.18 18.56 -3.22
C TRP A 436 30.33 17.50 -4.31
N THR A 437 30.02 17.81 -5.58
CA THR A 437 30.16 16.84 -6.69
C THR A 437 31.61 16.39 -6.89
N ARG A 438 32.57 17.26 -6.51
CA ARG A 438 34.01 17.02 -6.58
C ARG A 438 34.53 16.29 -5.34
N THR A 439 33.71 16.09 -4.32
CA THR A 439 34.12 15.43 -3.05
C THR A 439 33.58 14.01 -2.92
N ILE A 440 32.83 13.54 -3.92
CA ILE A 440 32.32 12.17 -3.96
C ILE A 440 33.48 11.17 -3.90
N GLY A 441 33.45 10.27 -2.91
CA GLY A 441 34.47 9.22 -2.77
C GLY A 441 35.83 9.71 -2.27
N LYS A 442 36.01 10.99 -1.91
CA LYS A 442 37.32 11.53 -1.49
C LYS A 442 37.77 11.15 -0.09
N SER A 443 36.84 10.93 0.82
CA SER A 443 37.13 10.69 2.23
C SER A 443 36.13 9.72 2.85
N ALA A 444 36.57 8.96 3.84
CA ALA A 444 35.76 7.99 4.57
C ALA A 444 34.65 8.69 5.37
N PRO A 445 33.39 8.24 5.29
CA PRO A 445 32.33 8.74 6.16
C PRO A 445 32.34 8.09 7.55
N TRP A 446 33.29 7.18 7.83
CA TRP A 446 33.43 6.42 9.09
C TRP A 446 34.80 6.64 9.76
N GLU A 447 34.90 6.27 11.04
CA GLU A 447 36.13 6.29 11.84
C GLU A 447 36.97 5.03 11.64
N SER A 448 36.32 3.87 11.58
CA SER A 448 36.94 2.56 11.40
C SER A 448 36.30 1.80 10.24
N ALA A 449 36.97 0.76 9.74
CA ALA A 449 36.42 -0.04 8.65
C ALA A 449 35.10 -0.72 9.08
N PRO A 450 34.02 -0.62 8.28
CA PRO A 450 32.73 -1.20 8.65
C PRO A 450 32.71 -2.73 8.56
N SER A 451 31.70 -3.36 9.16
CA SER A 451 31.47 -4.81 9.04
C SER A 451 31.35 -5.34 7.61
N PHE A 452 31.15 -4.46 6.62
CA PHE A 452 31.16 -4.78 5.19
C PHE A 452 32.55 -4.97 4.57
N VAL A 453 33.66 -4.72 5.30
CA VAL A 453 35.04 -4.72 4.77
C VAL A 453 35.44 -6.01 4.04
N GLN A 454 34.82 -7.14 4.37
CA GLN A 454 35.09 -8.41 3.70
C GLN A 454 34.46 -8.53 2.31
N MET A 455 33.54 -7.63 1.96
CA MET A 455 32.76 -7.77 0.76
C MET A 455 33.54 -7.32 -0.48
N PRO A 456 33.67 -8.18 -1.51
CA PRO A 456 34.44 -7.86 -2.71
C PRO A 456 33.68 -6.85 -3.57
N PHE A 457 33.96 -5.57 -3.37
CA PHE A 457 33.35 -4.46 -4.10
C PHE A 457 34.39 -3.44 -4.56
N ASP A 458 35.06 -2.78 -3.61
CA ASP A 458 36.15 -1.82 -3.84
C ASP A 458 37.01 -1.70 -2.55
N ASN A 459 38.00 -0.81 -2.53
CA ASN A 459 38.86 -0.59 -1.38
C ASN A 459 38.11 0.13 -0.24
N TRP A 460 37.88 -0.58 0.87
CA TRP A 460 37.21 -0.07 2.08
C TRP A 460 38.12 0.77 2.99
N SER A 461 39.44 0.68 2.81
CA SER A 461 40.44 1.20 3.77
C SER A 461 41.29 2.35 3.23
N SER A 462 41.26 2.60 1.92
CA SER A 462 42.00 3.67 1.26
C SER A 462 41.06 4.58 0.51
N PHE A 463 41.27 5.89 0.58
CA PHE A 463 40.50 6.90 -0.12
C PHE A 463 41.46 7.78 -0.96
N PRO A 464 41.05 8.22 -2.17
CA PRO A 464 39.71 8.12 -2.75
C PRO A 464 39.32 6.69 -3.17
N SER A 465 38.03 6.37 -3.06
CA SER A 465 37.50 5.03 -3.35
C SER A 465 36.06 5.06 -3.88
N GLY A 466 35.71 4.11 -4.75
CA GLY A 466 34.36 3.87 -5.24
C GLY A 466 33.48 3.07 -4.28
N VAL A 467 34.02 2.66 -3.11
CA VAL A 467 33.31 1.88 -2.10
C VAL A 467 32.00 2.52 -1.64
N LEU A 468 31.90 3.85 -1.68
CA LEU A 468 30.67 4.55 -1.29
C LEU A 468 29.50 4.27 -2.25
N GLN A 469 29.78 3.88 -3.50
CA GLN A 469 28.77 3.41 -4.45
C GLN A 469 28.15 2.07 -4.04
N PHE A 470 28.73 1.37 -3.07
CA PHE A 470 28.13 0.18 -2.48
C PHE A 470 26.77 0.52 -1.85
N PHE A 471 26.63 1.69 -1.21
CA PHE A 471 25.39 2.15 -0.58
C PHE A 471 24.50 2.81 -1.63
N ARG A 472 23.63 2.03 -2.25
CA ARG A 472 22.80 2.48 -3.36
C ARG A 472 21.62 3.31 -2.85
N ARG A 473 21.46 4.49 -3.45
CA ARG A 473 20.32 5.39 -3.20
C ARG A 473 19.03 4.74 -3.67
N ASP A 474 18.05 4.68 -2.78
CA ASP A 474 16.72 4.20 -3.13
C ASP A 474 15.80 5.36 -3.58
N PRO A 475 15.41 5.43 -4.88
CA PRO A 475 14.50 6.48 -5.36
C PRO A 475 13.13 6.43 -4.69
N PHE A 476 12.68 5.29 -4.16
CA PHE A 476 11.42 5.19 -3.44
C PHE A 476 11.45 5.99 -2.13
N HIS A 477 12.45 5.75 -1.26
CA HIS A 477 12.59 6.47 0.00
C HIS A 477 13.13 7.90 -0.16
N VAL A 478 13.99 8.15 -1.16
CA VAL A 478 14.55 9.48 -1.46
C VAL A 478 13.46 10.40 -2.02
N PHE A 479 12.77 9.97 -3.08
CA PHE A 479 11.78 10.80 -3.76
C PHE A 479 10.38 10.59 -3.19
N ARG A 480 9.74 9.43 -3.42
CA ARG A 480 8.30 9.22 -3.16
C ARG A 480 7.90 9.29 -1.69
N LEU A 481 8.68 8.68 -0.80
CA LEU A 481 8.49 8.76 0.65
C LEU A 481 9.35 9.86 1.31
N GLY A 482 10.11 10.61 0.51
CA GLY A 482 10.99 11.67 0.97
C GLY A 482 10.56 13.02 0.43
N VAL A 483 11.40 13.59 -0.44
CA VAL A 483 11.28 15.00 -0.90
C VAL A 483 9.92 15.31 -1.52
N ALA A 484 9.30 14.34 -2.20
CA ALA A 484 8.00 14.53 -2.81
C ALA A 484 6.89 14.80 -1.76
N ARG A 485 6.96 14.19 -0.57
CA ARG A 485 6.00 14.46 0.52
C ARG A 485 6.16 15.85 1.12
N ASN A 486 7.42 16.25 1.28
CA ASN A 486 7.78 17.58 1.77
C ASN A 486 7.27 18.66 0.79
N PHE A 487 7.52 18.43 -0.50
CA PHE A 487 7.03 19.27 -1.59
C PHE A 487 5.51 19.39 -1.58
N LEU A 488 4.78 18.26 -1.58
CA LEU A 488 3.32 18.25 -1.65
C LEU A 488 2.67 18.97 -0.45
N ALA A 489 3.14 18.69 0.77
CA ALA A 489 2.61 19.35 1.96
C ALA A 489 2.85 20.86 1.91
N SER A 490 4.07 21.27 1.55
CA SER A 490 4.46 22.67 1.42
C SER A 490 3.67 23.38 0.31
N ALA A 491 3.49 22.75 -0.84
CA ALA A 491 2.73 23.28 -1.97
C ALA A 491 1.26 23.51 -1.62
N ILE A 492 0.60 22.52 -1.00
CA ILE A 492 -0.81 22.64 -0.58
C ILE A 492 -0.95 23.76 0.45
N LEU A 493 -0.07 23.85 1.44
CA LEU A 493 -0.10 24.90 2.46
C LEU A 493 0.21 26.29 1.88
N LEU A 494 1.12 26.39 0.91
CA LEU A 494 1.39 27.64 0.21
C LEU A 494 0.16 28.10 -0.59
N LEU A 495 -0.53 27.19 -1.28
CA LEU A 495 -1.79 27.49 -1.98
C LEU A 495 -2.91 27.89 -1.01
N CYS A 496 -2.97 27.27 0.18
CA CYS A 496 -3.84 27.74 1.26
C CYS A 496 -3.50 29.19 1.64
N ASN A 497 -2.22 29.56 1.76
CA ASN A 497 -1.81 30.93 2.10
C ASN A 497 -2.15 31.94 1.00
N PHE A 498 -2.11 31.54 -0.27
CA PHE A 498 -2.56 32.38 -1.39
C PHE A 498 -4.08 32.52 -1.50
N GLY A 499 -4.84 31.76 -0.70
CA GLY A 499 -6.30 31.76 -0.76
C GLY A 499 -6.85 30.99 -1.97
N ALA A 500 -6.08 30.04 -2.52
CA ALA A 500 -6.52 29.22 -3.66
C ALA A 500 -7.80 28.41 -3.37
N PHE A 501 -8.09 28.20 -2.09
CA PHE A 501 -9.25 27.48 -1.60
C PHE A 501 -10.19 28.40 -0.82
N ASP A 502 -10.14 29.72 -0.96
CA ASP A 502 -11.06 30.61 -0.25
C ASP A 502 -12.40 30.73 -0.98
N LEU A 503 -13.48 30.75 -0.20
CA LEU A 503 -14.85 30.99 -0.68
C LEU A 503 -15.40 32.22 0.06
N LEU A 504 -16.25 32.99 -0.61
CA LEU A 504 -16.89 34.17 -0.02
C LEU A 504 -17.74 33.78 1.18
N GLY A 505 -17.59 34.50 2.29
CA GLY A 505 -18.33 34.24 3.54
C GLY A 505 -17.84 33.05 4.36
N GLU A 506 -16.88 32.25 3.89
CA GLU A 506 -16.34 31.12 4.64
C GLU A 506 -15.08 31.46 5.45
N SER A 507 -14.83 30.67 6.49
CA SER A 507 -13.63 30.78 7.31
C SER A 507 -12.35 30.53 6.51
N LYS A 508 -11.36 31.39 6.74
CA LYS A 508 -10.02 31.38 6.13
C LYS A 508 -8.98 30.62 6.96
N SER A 509 -9.41 29.87 7.98
CA SER A 509 -8.50 29.04 8.77
C SER A 509 -7.82 27.97 7.88
N VAL A 510 -6.59 27.60 8.24
CA VAL A 510 -5.82 26.58 7.50
C VAL A 510 -6.59 25.25 7.46
N GLU A 511 -7.27 24.89 8.54
CA GLU A 511 -8.09 23.69 8.65
C GLU A 511 -9.24 23.68 7.62
N ASN A 512 -9.97 24.79 7.52
CA ASN A 512 -11.09 24.88 6.58
C ASN A 512 -10.59 24.91 5.13
N ARG A 513 -9.47 25.61 4.86
CA ARG A 513 -8.81 25.56 3.55
C ARG A 513 -8.35 24.15 3.18
N LEU A 514 -7.75 23.40 4.11
CA LEU A 514 -7.34 22.01 3.89
C LEU A 514 -8.55 21.10 3.65
N ALA A 515 -9.66 21.29 4.38
CA ALA A 515 -10.89 20.54 4.16
C ALA A 515 -11.46 20.78 2.76
N ARG A 516 -11.44 22.03 2.27
CA ARG A 516 -11.86 22.36 0.90
C ARG A 516 -10.90 21.81 -0.16
N ALA A 517 -9.59 21.90 0.07
CA ALA A 517 -8.58 21.28 -0.78
C ALA A 517 -8.80 19.76 -0.88
N TRP A 518 -9.18 19.11 0.21
CA TRP A 518 -9.52 17.68 0.21
C TRP A 518 -10.77 17.38 -0.63
N LYS A 519 -11.85 18.17 -0.50
CA LYS A 519 -13.05 18.01 -1.33
C LYS A 519 -12.73 18.13 -2.83
N GLN A 520 -11.89 19.10 -3.20
CA GLN A 520 -11.45 19.24 -4.59
C GLN A 520 -10.61 18.05 -5.05
N PHE A 521 -9.74 17.52 -4.18
CA PHE A 521 -9.00 16.31 -4.48
C PHE A 521 -9.91 15.08 -4.65
N GLN A 522 -10.95 14.93 -3.84
CA GLN A 522 -11.94 13.86 -3.99
C GLN A 522 -12.65 13.95 -5.35
N LEU A 523 -13.08 15.14 -5.75
CA LEU A 523 -13.67 15.36 -7.06
C LEU A 523 -12.71 14.92 -8.19
N PHE A 524 -11.42 15.24 -8.07
CA PHE A 524 -10.40 14.80 -9.02
C PHE A 524 -10.26 13.27 -9.06
N LEU A 525 -10.29 12.60 -7.91
CA LEU A 525 -10.22 11.13 -7.85
C LEU A 525 -11.42 10.49 -8.56
N GLU A 526 -12.62 11.03 -8.34
CA GLU A 526 -13.86 10.56 -8.98
C GLU A 526 -13.82 10.77 -10.49
N THR A 527 -13.42 11.96 -10.96
CA THR A 527 -13.35 12.26 -12.41
C THR A 527 -12.26 11.46 -13.13
N THR A 528 -11.15 11.14 -12.47
CA THR A 528 -10.03 10.40 -13.09
C THR A 528 -10.08 8.89 -12.84
N SER A 529 -11.05 8.40 -12.07
CA SER A 529 -11.11 7.00 -11.61
C SER A 529 -9.79 6.54 -10.96
N LEU A 530 -9.11 7.45 -10.26
CA LEU A 530 -7.90 7.15 -9.49
C LEU A 530 -8.25 6.91 -8.03
N HIS A 531 -7.41 6.14 -7.34
CA HIS A 531 -7.63 5.80 -5.93
C HIS A 531 -6.35 6.00 -5.11
N VAL A 532 -6.53 6.41 -3.86
CA VAL A 532 -5.46 6.53 -2.86
C VAL A 532 -5.66 5.50 -1.75
N GLY A 533 -4.56 4.88 -1.32
CA GLY A 533 -4.59 3.77 -0.36
C GLY A 533 -4.43 4.22 1.09
N GLY A 534 -3.65 5.28 1.35
CA GLY A 534 -3.29 5.74 2.69
C GLY A 534 -3.92 7.07 3.13
N LEU A 535 -4.44 7.85 2.19
CA LEU A 535 -5.05 9.15 2.48
C LEU A 535 -6.56 9.05 2.68
N ARG A 536 -7.06 9.82 3.65
CA ARG A 536 -8.48 9.89 4.05
C ARG A 536 -9.00 11.31 4.26
N SER A 537 -8.10 12.25 4.52
CA SER A 537 -8.39 13.69 4.65
C SER A 537 -7.10 14.49 4.55
N PHE A 538 -7.22 15.78 4.24
CA PHE A 538 -6.18 16.76 4.53
C PHE A 538 -6.46 17.41 5.89
N SER A 539 -5.47 17.41 6.77
CA SER A 539 -5.53 18.02 8.10
C SER A 539 -4.13 18.46 8.51
N LYS A 540 -4.02 19.40 9.46
CA LYS A 540 -2.74 19.80 10.05
C LYS A 540 -1.93 18.61 10.53
N LYS A 541 -2.58 17.65 11.22
CA LYS A 541 -1.95 16.40 11.67
C LYS A 541 -1.39 15.57 10.53
N LYS A 542 -2.10 15.46 9.40
CA LYS A 542 -1.63 14.71 8.23
C LYS A 542 -0.52 15.42 7.45
N MET A 543 -0.47 16.74 7.50
CA MET A 543 0.60 17.56 6.93
C MET A 543 1.78 17.74 7.90
N HIS A 544 1.71 17.14 9.10
CA HIS A 544 2.69 17.36 10.18
C HIS A 544 2.96 18.86 10.45
N PHE A 545 1.92 19.68 10.29
CA PHE A 545 1.98 21.14 10.41
C PHE A 545 1.36 21.57 11.73
N ALA A 546 2.15 21.55 12.81
CA ALA A 546 1.69 21.87 14.15
C ALA A 546 1.40 23.37 14.30
N SER A 547 2.27 24.22 13.78
CA SER A 547 2.19 25.68 13.87
C SER A 547 2.77 26.34 12.61
N GLY A 548 2.56 27.66 12.46
CA GLY A 548 3.12 28.44 11.36
C GLY A 548 4.66 28.41 11.29
N GLY A 549 5.33 28.09 12.40
CA GLY A 549 6.78 27.92 12.48
C GLY A 549 7.29 26.51 12.14
N SER A 550 6.40 25.53 11.95
CA SER A 550 6.79 24.14 11.73
C SER A 550 6.92 23.78 10.25
N PHE A 551 7.97 23.05 9.90
CA PHE A 551 8.17 22.52 8.55
C PHE A 551 7.22 21.34 8.28
N PRO A 552 6.35 21.42 7.25
CA PRO A 552 5.35 20.39 7.00
C PRO A 552 5.87 19.25 6.11
N TRP A 553 5.35 18.05 6.34
CA TRP A 553 5.53 16.90 5.47
C TRP A 553 4.29 16.01 5.44
N LEU A 554 4.02 15.37 4.31
CA LEU A 554 2.76 14.65 4.13
C LEU A 554 2.84 13.17 4.59
N GLY A 555 2.08 12.82 5.61
CA GLY A 555 1.91 11.43 6.08
C GLY A 555 0.97 10.59 5.20
N CYS A 556 1.47 10.11 4.06
CA CYS A 556 0.72 9.30 3.07
C CYS A 556 1.43 7.97 2.74
N LYS A 557 1.04 7.24 1.68
CA LYS A 557 1.86 6.16 1.06
C LYS A 557 2.58 6.68 -0.18
N GLY A 558 3.65 6.02 -0.62
CA GLY A 558 4.42 6.45 -1.80
C GLY A 558 3.60 6.49 -3.10
N SER A 559 2.62 5.60 -3.22
CA SER A 559 1.65 5.63 -4.33
C SER A 559 0.75 6.87 -4.31
N ASP A 560 0.36 7.32 -3.11
CA ASP A 560 -0.54 8.46 -2.93
C ASP A 560 0.15 9.76 -3.37
N THR A 561 1.47 9.86 -3.13
CA THR A 561 2.31 10.97 -3.61
C THR A 561 2.11 11.19 -5.11
N ILE A 562 2.17 10.14 -5.93
CA ILE A 562 2.05 10.27 -7.39
C ILE A 562 0.67 10.77 -7.82
N VAL A 563 -0.39 10.33 -7.14
CA VAL A 563 -1.77 10.78 -7.42
C VAL A 563 -1.94 12.26 -7.05
N LEU A 564 -1.32 12.70 -5.95
CA LEU A 564 -1.34 14.11 -5.54
C LEU A 564 -0.55 15.01 -6.48
N PHE A 565 0.59 14.57 -7.02
CA PHE A 565 1.31 15.31 -8.05
C PHE A 565 0.41 15.54 -9.28
N LYS A 566 -0.32 14.51 -9.73
CA LYS A 566 -1.26 14.65 -10.86
C LYS A 566 -2.37 15.65 -10.55
N TRP A 567 -2.96 15.57 -9.35
CA TRP A 567 -3.99 16.51 -8.91
C TRP A 567 -3.48 17.94 -8.86
N LEU A 568 -2.35 18.20 -8.20
CA LEU A 568 -1.81 19.56 -8.08
C LEU A 568 -1.45 20.16 -9.44
N ARG A 569 -0.97 19.35 -10.39
CA ARG A 569 -0.73 19.82 -11.77
C ARG A 569 -2.03 20.32 -12.41
N VAL A 570 -3.13 19.56 -12.29
CA VAL A 570 -4.44 19.99 -12.81
C VAL A 570 -4.96 21.21 -12.06
N LEU A 571 -4.78 21.27 -10.74
CA LEU A 571 -5.17 22.40 -9.91
C LEU A 571 -4.48 23.69 -10.35
N LEU A 572 -3.17 23.67 -10.59
CA LEU A 572 -2.44 24.87 -11.01
C LEU A 572 -2.92 25.41 -12.36
N VAL A 573 -3.23 24.52 -13.31
CA VAL A 573 -3.85 24.91 -14.60
C VAL A 573 -5.19 25.60 -14.35
N GLN A 574 -6.04 25.03 -13.49
CA GLN A 574 -7.33 25.64 -13.14
C GLN A 574 -7.17 27.01 -12.48
N LEU A 575 -6.20 27.16 -11.57
CA LEU A 575 -5.94 28.43 -10.89
C LEU A 575 -5.45 29.51 -11.86
N ARG A 576 -4.58 29.17 -12.81
CA ARG A 576 -4.15 30.12 -13.85
C ARG A 576 -5.28 30.57 -14.76
N VAL A 577 -6.13 29.63 -15.19
CA VAL A 577 -7.30 29.96 -16.05
C VAL A 577 -8.28 30.86 -15.31
N ARG A 578 -8.44 30.69 -13.99
CA ARG A 578 -9.26 31.59 -13.14
C ARG A 578 -8.67 32.99 -12.99
N GLY A 579 -7.36 33.15 -13.17
CA GLY A 579 -6.65 34.42 -12.98
C GLY A 579 -6.54 34.83 -11.51
N THR A 580 -7.18 35.93 -11.15
CA THR A 580 -7.08 36.52 -9.81
C THR A 580 -8.10 35.93 -8.85
N SER A 581 -7.66 35.58 -7.64
CA SER A 581 -8.54 35.18 -6.54
C SER A 581 -9.54 36.30 -6.22
N PRO A 582 -10.86 36.06 -6.30
CA PRO A 582 -11.85 37.09 -5.97
C PRO A 582 -11.88 37.43 -4.47
N VAL A 583 -11.32 36.56 -3.61
CA VAL A 583 -11.35 36.73 -2.14
C VAL A 583 -10.07 37.39 -1.62
N THR A 584 -8.92 37.09 -2.22
CA THR A 584 -7.60 37.57 -1.74
C THR A 584 -6.95 38.57 -2.69
N GLY A 585 -7.46 38.76 -3.91
CA GLY A 585 -6.82 39.57 -4.95
C GLY A 585 -5.52 38.99 -5.48
N HIS A 586 -5.17 37.74 -5.11
CA HIS A 586 -3.92 37.11 -5.55
C HIS A 586 -4.03 36.66 -7.00
N ASP A 587 -3.14 37.16 -7.87
CA ASP A 587 -3.07 36.77 -9.28
C ASP A 587 -2.25 35.48 -9.47
N PHE A 588 -2.93 34.37 -9.78
CA PHE A 588 -2.26 33.09 -10.03
C PHE A 588 -1.60 33.02 -11.42
N THR A 589 -1.96 33.91 -12.35
CA THR A 589 -1.42 33.95 -13.72
C THR A 589 0.05 34.36 -13.71
N THR A 590 0.36 35.45 -13.01
CA THR A 590 1.72 36.01 -12.94
C THR A 590 2.51 35.55 -11.71
N CYS A 591 1.91 34.72 -10.85
CA CYS A 591 2.55 34.23 -9.63
C CYS A 591 3.75 33.32 -9.96
N ARG A 592 4.97 33.85 -9.76
CA ARG A 592 6.23 33.09 -9.92
C ARG A 592 6.27 31.81 -9.10
N ALA A 593 5.71 31.81 -7.90
CA ALA A 593 5.64 30.61 -7.07
C ALA A 593 4.79 29.50 -7.72
N CYS A 594 3.70 29.85 -8.42
CA CYS A 594 2.92 28.88 -9.18
C CYS A 594 3.71 28.31 -10.36
N TYR A 595 4.52 29.12 -11.04
CA TYR A 595 5.43 28.66 -12.09
C TYR A 595 6.48 27.66 -11.57
N TRP A 596 7.17 27.98 -10.48
CA TRP A 596 8.14 27.05 -9.90
C TRP A 596 7.49 25.77 -9.36
N MET A 597 6.26 25.86 -8.84
CA MET A 597 5.50 24.70 -8.40
C MET A 597 5.13 23.79 -9.57
N GLU A 598 4.71 24.34 -10.70
CA GLU A 598 4.44 23.58 -11.93
C GLU A 598 5.69 22.93 -12.50
N LEU A 599 6.81 23.66 -12.54
CA LEU A 599 8.11 23.14 -12.96
C LEU A 599 8.51 21.93 -12.11
N ALA A 600 8.39 22.06 -10.78
CA ALA A 600 8.68 20.97 -9.87
C ALA A 600 7.69 19.80 -10.01
N LEU A 601 6.39 20.06 -10.13
CA LEU A 601 5.38 19.01 -10.33
C LEU A 601 5.64 18.20 -11.60
N THR A 602 5.96 18.89 -12.69
CA THR A 602 6.23 18.27 -14.00
C THR A 602 7.52 17.45 -13.96
N GLY A 603 8.61 18.04 -13.46
CA GLY A 603 9.88 17.33 -13.29
C GLY A 603 9.75 16.11 -12.37
N GLY A 604 9.02 16.24 -11.27
CA GLY A 604 8.80 15.14 -10.32
C GLY A 604 7.95 14.00 -10.89
N LEU A 605 6.90 14.33 -11.67
CA LEU A 605 6.10 13.34 -12.39
C LEU A 605 6.92 12.63 -13.45
N HIS A 606 7.65 13.37 -14.28
CA HIS A 606 8.51 12.81 -15.33
C HIS A 606 9.61 11.94 -14.76
N PHE A 607 10.24 12.33 -13.65
CA PHE A 607 11.22 11.49 -12.97
C PHE A 607 10.59 10.18 -12.50
N SER A 608 9.48 10.25 -11.75
CA SER A 608 8.87 9.04 -11.20
C SER A 608 8.29 8.13 -12.28
N GLN A 609 7.74 8.69 -13.36
CA GLN A 609 7.21 7.89 -14.48
C GLN A 609 8.35 7.34 -15.34
N GLY A 610 9.38 8.13 -15.59
CA GLY A 610 10.54 7.76 -16.40
C GLY A 610 11.26 6.53 -15.84
N ILE A 611 11.61 6.53 -14.55
CA ILE A 611 12.32 5.39 -13.96
C ILE A 611 11.55 4.06 -14.05
N HIS A 612 10.21 4.09 -14.06
CA HIS A 612 9.39 2.86 -14.20
C HIS A 612 8.87 2.61 -15.61
N GLY A 613 8.96 3.58 -16.51
CA GLY A 613 8.59 3.46 -17.92
C GLY A 613 9.72 2.91 -18.79
N HIS A 614 10.95 2.88 -18.27
CA HIS A 614 12.13 2.39 -18.99
C HIS A 614 12.62 1.03 -18.48
N SER A 615 13.36 0.34 -19.34
CA SER A 615 14.06 -0.90 -19.02
C SER A 615 15.23 -0.67 -18.05
N LEU A 616 15.93 -1.74 -17.69
CA LEU A 616 17.12 -1.69 -16.82
C LEU A 616 18.21 -0.75 -17.38
N TRP A 617 18.39 -0.77 -18.70
CA TRP A 617 19.36 0.04 -19.42
C TRP A 617 18.65 1.15 -20.19
N MET A 618 19.03 2.40 -19.94
CA MET A 618 18.49 3.59 -20.59
C MET A 618 19.43 4.06 -21.68
N VAL A 619 18.90 4.33 -22.87
CA VAL A 619 19.65 5.02 -23.93
C VAL A 619 19.90 6.49 -23.56
N GLN A 620 20.81 7.16 -24.27
CA GLN A 620 21.22 8.53 -23.97
C GLN A 620 20.05 9.53 -23.97
N SER A 621 19.13 9.45 -24.93
CA SER A 621 17.95 10.34 -24.99
C SER A 621 17.04 10.19 -23.77
N CYS A 622 16.86 8.97 -23.27
CA CYS A 622 16.09 8.69 -22.06
C CYS A 622 16.84 9.18 -20.81
N THR A 623 18.17 8.99 -20.78
CA THR A 623 19.05 9.50 -19.72
C THR A 623 18.97 11.02 -19.62
N ASP A 624 19.02 11.73 -20.75
CA ASP A 624 18.91 13.19 -20.80
C ASP A 624 17.52 13.69 -20.39
N SER A 625 16.46 13.03 -20.86
CA SER A 625 15.10 13.36 -20.44
C SER A 625 14.91 13.20 -18.92
N LEU A 626 15.47 12.15 -18.32
CA LEU A 626 15.39 11.90 -16.89
C LEU A 626 16.24 12.88 -16.08
N ARG A 627 17.43 13.22 -16.58
CA ARG A 627 18.31 14.27 -16.03
C ARG A 627 17.57 15.61 -16.00
N GLN A 628 16.94 15.98 -17.11
CA GLN A 628 16.22 17.25 -17.22
C GLN A 628 15.03 17.29 -16.25
N ALA A 629 14.30 16.18 -16.10
CA ALA A 629 13.21 16.07 -15.13
C ALA A 629 13.68 16.30 -13.67
N LEU A 630 14.82 15.73 -13.29
CA LEU A 630 15.42 15.97 -11.97
C LEU A 630 15.89 17.42 -11.81
N ARG A 631 16.51 18.00 -12.83
CA ARG A 631 16.93 19.41 -12.84
C ARG A 631 15.75 20.34 -12.60
N ASP A 632 14.63 20.10 -13.29
CA ASP A 632 13.42 20.90 -13.16
C ASP A 632 12.79 20.77 -11.77
N PHE A 633 12.76 19.55 -11.22
CA PHE A 633 12.30 19.30 -9.85
C PHE A 633 13.14 20.05 -8.82
N LEU A 634 14.46 19.87 -8.83
CA LEU A 634 15.38 20.49 -7.89
C LEU A 634 15.35 22.02 -8.00
N ARG A 635 15.38 22.55 -9.23
CA ARG A 635 15.30 24.00 -9.47
C ARG A 635 13.98 24.59 -8.98
N GLY A 636 12.84 23.97 -9.30
CA GLY A 636 11.54 24.46 -8.84
C GLY A 636 11.43 24.43 -7.31
N TYR A 637 11.88 23.35 -6.67
CA TYR A 637 11.85 23.19 -5.21
C TYR A 637 12.74 24.22 -4.49
N SER A 638 13.99 24.41 -4.92
CA SER A 638 14.93 25.38 -4.32
C SER A 638 14.46 26.83 -4.48
N GLN A 639 13.88 27.19 -5.63
CA GLN A 639 13.29 28.52 -5.84
C GLN A 639 12.08 28.76 -4.93
N LEU A 640 11.25 27.74 -4.71
CA LEU A 640 10.15 27.80 -3.75
C LEU A 640 10.63 27.91 -2.30
N ALA A 641 11.70 27.20 -1.95
CA ALA A 641 12.35 27.30 -0.64
C ALA A 641 12.84 28.72 -0.39
N GLN A 642 13.58 29.30 -1.35
CA GLN A 642 14.05 30.68 -1.28
C GLN A 642 12.88 31.67 -1.17
N PHE A 643 11.83 31.50 -1.97
CA PHE A 643 10.63 32.34 -1.94
C PHE A 643 9.94 32.34 -0.57
N CYS A 644 9.84 31.18 0.06
CA CYS A 644 9.20 31.02 1.36
C CYS A 644 10.10 31.52 2.50
N LEU A 645 11.41 31.29 2.40
CA LEU A 645 12.41 31.80 3.35
C LEU A 645 12.37 33.33 3.43
N LEU A 646 12.36 34.03 2.28
CA LEU A 646 12.24 35.49 2.22
C LEU A 646 10.95 36.03 2.84
N ARG A 647 9.89 35.20 2.90
CA ARG A 647 8.60 35.53 3.53
C ARG A 647 8.48 35.03 4.96
N LYS A 648 9.56 34.46 5.52
CA LYS A 648 9.58 33.85 6.87
C LYS A 648 8.50 32.78 7.04
N ILE A 649 8.20 32.02 5.97
CA ILE A 649 7.29 30.87 6.00
C ILE A 649 8.15 29.61 5.87
N PRO A 650 8.19 28.70 6.86
CA PRO A 650 9.07 27.53 6.86
C PRO A 650 8.50 26.39 5.99
N LEU A 651 8.31 26.66 4.70
CA LEU A 651 7.88 25.69 3.69
C LEU A 651 9.07 25.30 2.80
N PHE A 652 9.01 24.12 2.18
CA PHE A 652 10.03 23.61 1.26
C PHE A 652 11.44 23.50 1.87
N GLY A 653 11.55 22.93 3.07
CA GLY A 653 12.84 22.58 3.69
C GLY A 653 13.70 21.71 2.78
N LEU A 654 14.96 22.13 2.58
CA LEU A 654 15.97 21.39 1.85
C LEU A 654 16.56 20.33 2.78
N THR A 655 15.98 19.14 2.76
CA THR A 655 16.40 18.01 3.63
C THR A 655 17.58 17.24 3.01
N PRO A 656 18.33 16.41 3.76
CA PRO A 656 19.32 15.51 3.18
C PRO A 656 18.79 14.64 2.01
N LYS A 657 17.51 14.25 2.01
CA LYS A 657 16.91 13.54 0.87
C LYS A 657 16.83 14.39 -0.41
N TYR A 658 16.78 15.72 -0.29
CA TYR A 658 16.89 16.64 -1.43
C TYR A 658 18.27 16.54 -2.07
N HIS A 659 19.31 16.52 -1.23
CA HIS A 659 20.68 16.31 -1.67
C HIS A 659 20.91 14.94 -2.33
N ALA A 660 20.37 13.87 -1.72
CA ALA A 660 20.37 12.55 -2.35
C ALA A 660 19.71 12.52 -3.73
N LEU A 661 18.67 13.33 -3.94
CA LEU A 661 18.03 13.48 -5.24
C LEU A 661 18.94 14.19 -6.25
N ALA A 662 19.74 15.15 -5.80
CA ALA A 662 20.74 15.83 -6.62
C ALA A 662 21.87 14.90 -7.07
N HIS A 663 22.22 13.87 -6.29
CA HIS A 663 23.13 12.83 -6.73
C HIS A 663 22.60 12.02 -7.92
N PHE A 664 21.30 11.66 -7.96
CA PHE A 664 20.74 11.00 -9.15
C PHE A 664 20.89 11.87 -10.40
N LYS A 665 20.70 13.18 -10.28
CA LYS A 665 20.90 14.13 -11.39
C LYS A 665 22.37 14.08 -11.86
N HIS A 666 23.31 14.13 -10.91
CA HIS A 666 24.74 14.10 -11.18
C HIS A 666 25.20 12.80 -11.86
N ASP A 667 24.69 11.64 -11.45
CA ASP A 667 25.03 10.36 -12.09
C ASP A 667 24.62 10.35 -13.57
N LEU A 668 23.42 10.85 -13.88
CA LEU A 668 22.93 10.93 -15.26
C LEU A 668 23.73 11.96 -16.07
N GLU A 669 24.13 13.09 -15.46
CA GLU A 669 25.03 14.07 -16.07
C GLU A 669 26.38 13.46 -16.43
N LYS A 670 26.99 12.71 -15.50
CA LYS A 670 28.25 12.00 -15.74
C LYS A 670 28.13 10.94 -16.84
N ALA A 671 27.03 10.19 -16.87
CA ALA A 671 26.79 9.18 -17.89
C ALA A 671 26.72 9.80 -19.30
N LEU A 672 26.08 10.96 -19.44
CA LEU A 672 26.00 11.70 -20.70
C LEU A 672 27.35 12.31 -21.10
N GLN A 673 28.08 12.91 -20.13
CA GLN A 673 29.41 13.47 -20.37
C GLN A 673 30.42 12.40 -20.81
N GLY A 674 30.30 11.19 -20.25
CA GLY A 674 31.12 10.03 -20.64
C GLY A 674 30.68 9.38 -21.95
N ASN A 675 29.65 9.90 -22.64
CA ASN A 675 29.08 9.34 -23.86
C ASN A 675 28.75 7.83 -23.73
N LEU A 676 28.24 7.41 -22.56
CA LEU A 676 27.91 6.01 -22.33
C LEU A 676 26.78 5.57 -23.29
N ALA A 677 26.94 4.40 -23.92
CA ALA A 677 25.91 3.86 -24.83
C ALA A 677 24.60 3.52 -24.08
N ALA A 678 24.72 3.13 -22.82
CA ALA A 678 23.60 2.86 -21.93
C ALA A 678 23.92 3.27 -20.48
N THR A 679 22.90 3.79 -19.80
CA THR A 679 22.95 4.18 -18.39
C THR A 679 22.06 3.26 -17.57
N LEU A 680 22.53 2.82 -16.41
CA LEU A 680 21.71 2.01 -15.51
C LEU A 680 20.53 2.85 -14.98
N ASN A 681 19.30 2.32 -15.09
CA ASN A 681 18.10 2.99 -14.61
C ASN A 681 18.09 3.06 -13.07
N PRO A 682 17.87 4.24 -12.46
CA PRO A 682 17.74 4.36 -11.01
C PRO A 682 16.70 3.43 -10.37
N ALA A 683 15.67 3.00 -11.10
CA ALA A 683 14.68 2.04 -10.62
C ALA A 683 15.29 0.68 -10.23
N THR A 684 16.49 0.35 -10.69
CA THR A 684 17.25 -0.84 -10.24
C THR A 684 17.37 -0.90 -8.72
N TRP A 685 17.46 0.28 -8.09
CA TRP A 685 17.64 0.42 -6.64
C TRP A 685 16.35 0.73 -5.89
N ASP A 686 15.20 0.77 -6.57
CA ASP A 686 13.90 1.08 -5.98
C ASP A 686 13.48 0.01 -4.96
N CYS A 687 13.09 0.44 -3.75
CA CYS A 687 12.67 -0.45 -2.67
C CYS A 687 11.16 -0.69 -2.58
N SER A 688 10.34 -0.25 -3.52
CA SER A 688 8.88 -0.50 -3.49
C SER A 688 8.54 -2.00 -3.42
N MET A 689 9.25 -2.83 -4.20
CA MET A 689 9.08 -4.30 -4.16
C MET A 689 9.68 -4.93 -2.89
N SER A 690 10.75 -4.33 -2.35
CA SER A 690 11.33 -4.75 -1.06
C SER A 690 10.37 -4.46 0.10
N GLU A 691 9.68 -3.32 0.09
CA GLU A 691 8.65 -2.94 1.06
C GLU A 691 7.42 -3.85 0.99
N ASP A 692 6.97 -4.20 -0.23
CA ASP A 692 5.89 -5.20 -0.37
C ASP A 692 6.34 -6.57 0.20
N PHE A 693 7.58 -6.99 -0.08
CA PHE A 693 8.14 -8.22 0.47
C PHE A 693 8.17 -8.21 2.01
N ILE A 694 8.81 -7.20 2.60
CA ILE A 694 8.91 -7.02 4.06
C ILE A 694 7.50 -6.96 4.65
N GLY A 695 6.60 -6.17 4.08
CA GLY A 695 5.22 -6.07 4.55
C GLY A 695 4.46 -7.40 4.53
N ARG A 696 4.73 -8.28 3.57
CA ARG A 696 4.17 -9.65 3.53
C ARG A 696 4.76 -10.53 4.61
N VAL A 697 6.09 -10.56 4.73
CA VAL A 697 6.79 -11.34 5.76
C VAL A 697 6.38 -10.87 7.16
N SER A 698 6.31 -9.56 7.42
CA SER A 698 5.86 -9.01 8.70
C SER A 698 4.39 -9.33 9.02
N ARG A 699 3.52 -9.46 8.01
CA ARG A 699 2.14 -9.94 8.22
C ARG A 699 2.11 -11.41 8.61
N GLN A 700 3.01 -12.22 8.08
CA GLN A 700 3.14 -13.63 8.45
C GLN A 700 3.71 -13.77 9.86
N SER A 701 4.75 -13.02 10.20
CA SER A 701 5.39 -13.09 11.51
C SER A 701 4.44 -12.73 12.65
N ARG A 702 3.51 -11.79 12.43
CA ARG A 702 2.45 -11.46 13.41
C ARG A 702 1.47 -12.60 13.72
N ARG A 703 1.44 -13.67 12.91
CA ARG A 703 0.60 -14.87 13.12
C ARG A 703 1.37 -15.98 13.82
N ILE A 704 2.65 -15.78 14.10
CA ILE A 704 3.51 -16.76 14.74
C ILE A 704 3.59 -16.38 16.21
N GLY A 705 3.23 -17.34 17.08
CA GLY A 705 3.31 -17.16 18.52
C GLY A 705 4.75 -16.87 18.98
N TYR A 706 4.89 -15.95 19.92
CA TYR A 706 6.19 -15.54 20.46
C TYR A 706 6.79 -16.56 21.45
N LYS A 707 6.02 -17.55 21.88
CA LYS A 707 6.43 -18.48 22.94
C LYS A 707 7.48 -19.48 22.41
N ARG A 708 8.62 -19.58 23.12
CA ARG A 708 9.67 -20.64 23.07
C ARG A 708 10.87 -20.45 22.11
N ASN A 709 11.60 -19.32 22.11
CA ASN A 709 12.94 -19.19 21.47
C ASN A 709 13.07 -19.73 20.01
N LEU A 710 11.95 -19.87 19.30
CA LEU A 710 11.84 -20.49 17.98
C LEU A 710 11.15 -19.54 17.01
N PHE A 711 10.98 -18.27 17.40
CA PHE A 711 10.25 -17.28 16.61
C PHE A 711 10.93 -17.08 15.24
N GLU A 712 12.23 -16.90 15.23
CA GLU A 712 13.07 -16.71 14.05
C GLU A 712 12.95 -17.92 13.11
N LYS A 713 13.08 -19.12 13.68
CA LYS A 713 12.96 -20.39 12.95
C LYS A 713 11.58 -20.54 12.32
N HIS A 714 10.52 -20.27 13.09
CA HIS A 714 9.14 -20.37 12.60
C HIS A 714 8.85 -19.33 11.50
N VAL A 715 9.33 -18.09 11.65
CA VAL A 715 9.19 -17.05 10.61
C VAL A 715 9.82 -17.52 9.30
N LEU A 716 11.04 -18.08 9.36
CA LEU A 716 11.72 -18.62 8.18
C LEU A 716 10.96 -19.82 7.58
N GLN A 717 10.46 -20.75 8.39
CA GLN A 717 9.66 -21.88 7.92
C GLN A 717 8.37 -21.43 7.22
N HIS A 718 7.61 -20.51 7.81
CA HIS A 718 6.40 -19.95 7.21
C HIS A 718 6.70 -19.18 5.91
N TYR A 719 7.82 -18.46 5.87
CA TYR A 719 8.31 -17.82 4.64
C TYR A 719 8.59 -18.88 3.56
N LEU A 720 9.33 -19.94 3.87
CA LEU A 720 9.68 -21.01 2.92
C LEU A 720 8.44 -21.76 2.40
N LEU A 721 7.48 -22.06 3.27
CA LEU A 721 6.20 -22.64 2.87
C LEU A 721 5.46 -21.72 1.89
N LYS A 722 5.38 -20.42 2.20
CA LYS A 722 4.72 -19.46 1.31
C LYS A 722 5.44 -19.30 -0.01
N PHE A 723 6.77 -19.23 0.02
CA PHE A 723 7.62 -19.21 -1.17
C PHE A 723 7.34 -20.43 -2.05
N GLY A 724 7.32 -21.63 -1.47
CA GLY A 724 6.98 -22.88 -2.17
C GLY A 724 5.62 -22.84 -2.86
N PHE A 725 4.56 -22.37 -2.18
CA PHE A 725 3.23 -22.22 -2.79
C PHE A 725 3.16 -21.18 -3.91
N VAL A 726 3.93 -20.09 -3.79
CA VAL A 726 4.01 -19.07 -4.86
C VAL A 726 4.78 -19.62 -6.05
N LEU A 727 5.90 -20.29 -5.82
CA LEU A 727 6.73 -20.90 -6.84
C LEU A 727 5.98 -22.03 -7.58
N GLY A 728 5.23 -22.85 -6.86
CA GLY A 728 4.41 -23.92 -7.45
C GLY A 728 3.35 -23.38 -8.41
N ARG A 729 2.64 -22.32 -8.02
CA ARG A 729 1.66 -21.65 -8.90
C ARG A 729 2.32 -21.00 -10.10
N TRP A 730 3.42 -20.29 -9.89
CA TRP A 730 4.18 -19.67 -10.97
C TRP A 730 4.65 -20.70 -12.01
N LYS A 731 5.16 -21.87 -11.57
CA LYS A 731 5.54 -22.96 -12.48
C LYS A 731 4.38 -23.54 -13.29
N GLN A 732 3.15 -23.50 -12.77
CA GLN A 732 1.95 -23.94 -13.50
C GLN A 732 1.51 -22.92 -14.56
N GLU A 733 1.83 -21.63 -14.36
CA GLU A 733 1.50 -20.54 -15.25
C GLU A 733 2.47 -20.40 -16.43
N ILE A 734 3.73 -20.86 -16.28
CA ILE A 734 4.70 -20.87 -17.39
C ILE A 734 4.17 -21.82 -18.48
N PRO A 735 3.89 -21.32 -19.70
CA PRO A 735 3.53 -22.17 -20.82
C PRO A 735 4.63 -23.22 -21.00
N GLN A 736 4.27 -24.50 -20.85
CA GLN A 736 5.18 -25.58 -21.21
C GLN A 736 5.61 -25.34 -22.66
N PRO A 737 6.93 -25.31 -22.97
CA PRO A 737 7.39 -25.12 -24.33
C PRO A 737 6.70 -26.16 -25.21
N SER A 738 6.02 -25.69 -26.26
CA SER A 738 5.10 -26.44 -27.12
C SER A 738 5.74 -27.58 -27.94
N GLY A 739 6.93 -28.05 -27.56
CA GLY A 739 7.70 -29.09 -28.24
C GLY A 739 7.88 -30.40 -27.45
N ALA A 740 7.58 -30.46 -26.15
CA ALA A 740 7.71 -31.72 -25.40
C ALA A 740 6.37 -32.47 -25.34
N ARG A 741 6.02 -33.17 -26.43
CA ARG A 741 5.05 -34.29 -26.36
C ARG A 741 5.64 -35.35 -25.42
N THR A 742 5.36 -35.23 -24.13
CA THR A 742 5.56 -36.35 -23.21
C THR A 742 4.63 -37.47 -23.66
N GLY A 743 5.25 -38.62 -23.97
CA GLY A 743 4.57 -39.81 -24.46
C GLY A 743 3.31 -40.09 -23.65
N ARG A 744 2.21 -40.20 -24.40
CA ARG A 744 0.92 -40.74 -23.97
C ARG A 744 1.21 -41.98 -23.10
N LYS A 745 0.95 -41.91 -21.78
CA LYS A 745 0.88 -43.11 -20.94
C LYS A 745 -0.15 -44.05 -21.59
N GLN A 746 0.31 -45.05 -22.32
CA GLN A 746 -0.51 -46.19 -22.70
C GLN A 746 -0.96 -46.83 -21.39
N ARG A 747 -2.25 -46.63 -21.05
CA ARG A 747 -2.96 -47.53 -20.15
C ARG A 747 -2.92 -48.90 -20.81
N ALA A 748 -2.10 -49.79 -20.28
CA ALA A 748 -2.22 -51.22 -20.52
C ALA A 748 -3.62 -51.64 -20.05
N ARG A 749 -4.56 -51.77 -21.00
CA ARG A 749 -5.76 -52.58 -20.81
C ARG A 749 -5.31 -54.04 -20.93
N GLY A 750 -5.10 -54.67 -19.78
CA GLY A 750 -5.09 -56.12 -19.70
C GLY A 750 -6.46 -56.65 -20.09
N LYS A 751 -6.50 -57.54 -21.09
CA LYS A 751 -7.60 -58.47 -21.30
C LYS A 751 -7.49 -59.57 -20.23
N ARG A 752 -8.50 -59.69 -19.38
CA ARG A 752 -9.27 -60.92 -19.19
C ARG A 752 -10.69 -60.52 -18.81
#